data_AF-A0A7R9HR16-F1
#
_entry.id   AF-A0A7R9HR16-F1
#
_cell.length_a   1.000
_cell.length_b   1.000
_cell.length_c   1.000
_cell.angle_alpha   90.00
_cell.angle_beta   90.00
_cell.angle_gamma   90.00
#
_symmetry.space_group_name_H-M   'P 1'
#
loop_
_entity.id
_entity.type
_entity.pdbx_description
1 polymer ?
#
loop_
_entity_poly.entity_id
_entity_poly.type
_entity_poly.pdbx_seq_one_letter_code
_entity_poly.pdbx_strand_id
1 'polypeptide(L)'
;MSSNVPSIALHDESTSISPTTCSGLLESVAARIHIALVSGFHRSHNTIIHVAVQSSTKHDRPAPMSNIDSLSGALDSKSLPSKGLQENKNLTSQDLQESKSLPSKGRQNSKSLPSKDLQESKSLPSKDIAAFSDDNFEAKAWINKTFKSAEAQENKDVHIIPYGQWISILDSTQSVVTTERRKLAFVSSLVMKLQLYVQQVNSALEDTSQQVLQSLPRVMRDTELLHQEALLLREKMQLVKVEIAKVEQDTGQSMATLERIDNIKTELQAAKQALHEADNWIILAADLEEVFESGDIESISAKLVSMQQSLLILANVPDYEDRKLQLEGLKNRLEAMASPLLVQAFTSGSIEQSRVFVRIFTSIDRLAQLLKYFHKCQKGGLIQQWHSILEADQDESVTDWLRKFYDALLSNWHEQCKLAFCKTIADECQPFLQRFQTSKPMTPYLFEAVEKLLRYLMNRCVKPDLMKCTGPKLLSIDTKKSENLILSKNIDIGFATKRLLGETAITVTERQKLEFIHECRSMLTTMIAKLQEKSPLKQKAVRGLSSLDPCVIQHSPQLAQKRFSFLLEELNHANIINDVLAENAKKEYLHFCNLKKSELQEIFRPCDQFSDEVGLDTIYGSFLIGEANYKHLWEVIKICLVLSHGNATVEGGFSVNKSLLVENMHEKTVIAQRHIHDEIQEAGGIKNIHISKKMLDYVRGARKRYHEYLEMKKQEKSEKDKKKAEKRKLDIQVKDLEGERKKLMMATEEKREAIDVELQELKKKQASLY
;
A
#
# COMPACT_ATOMS: atom_id res chain seq x y z
N MET A 1 37.93 18.63 40.20
CA MET A 1 37.74 19.83 39.35
C MET A 1 37.78 19.34 37.90
N SER A 2 36.68 18.87 37.31
CA SER A 2 35.59 19.62 36.66
C SER A 2 36.05 20.52 35.51
N SER A 3 35.97 20.01 34.27
CA SER A 3 35.62 20.75 33.04
C SER A 3 35.55 19.75 31.88
N ASN A 4 34.39 19.15 31.61
CA ASN A 4 33.40 19.60 30.60
C ASN A 4 34.02 20.01 29.25
N VAL A 5 34.10 19.03 28.34
CA VAL A 5 34.12 19.23 26.88
C VAL A 5 32.93 18.42 26.32
N PRO A 6 32.08 18.99 25.45
CA PRO A 6 30.86 18.32 25.00
C PRO A 6 31.19 17.19 24.01
N SER A 7 30.65 15.99 24.24
CA SER A 7 30.65 14.89 23.27
C SER A 7 29.94 15.31 21.98
N ILE A 8 30.72 15.49 20.93
CA ILE A 8 30.26 15.46 19.54
C ILE A 8 30.04 13.98 19.21
N ALA A 9 28.78 13.56 19.17
CA ALA A 9 28.39 12.25 18.66
C ALA A 9 28.53 12.27 17.12
N LEU A 10 29.65 11.75 16.63
CA LEU A 10 29.75 11.26 15.26
C LEU A 10 28.98 9.93 15.24
N HIS A 11 27.80 9.96 14.63
CA HIS A 11 26.99 8.77 14.40
C HIS A 11 27.59 7.97 13.24
N ASP A 12 28.01 6.74 13.56
CA ASP A 12 28.54 5.74 12.64
C ASP A 12 27.52 5.28 11.60
N GLU A 13 27.95 5.29 10.34
CA GLU A 13 27.39 4.51 9.25
C GLU A 13 27.90 3.06 9.35
N SER A 14 27.13 2.13 9.91
CA SER A 14 27.15 0.74 9.41
C SER A 14 25.98 -0.09 9.95
N THR A 15 25.25 -0.71 9.02
CA THR A 15 24.27 -1.77 9.23
C THR A 15 24.93 -2.99 9.88
N SER A 16 25.08 -2.97 11.21
CA SER A 16 25.19 -4.18 12.01
C SER A 16 23.76 -4.63 12.36
N ILE A 17 23.36 -5.80 11.86
CA ILE A 17 22.06 -6.41 12.15
C ILE A 17 22.15 -7.01 13.55
N SER A 18 21.81 -6.20 14.56
CA SER A 18 21.63 -6.67 15.93
C SER A 18 20.13 -6.77 16.23
N PRO A 19 19.71 -7.58 17.22
CA PRO A 19 18.32 -7.58 17.71
C PRO A 19 17.82 -6.18 18.08
N THR A 20 18.74 -5.32 18.56
CA THR A 20 18.55 -3.90 18.83
C THR A 20 18.26 -3.07 17.58
N THR A 21 18.77 -3.45 16.41
CA THR A 21 18.54 -2.75 15.14
C THR A 21 17.12 -2.99 14.62
N CYS A 22 16.64 -4.25 14.61
CA CYS A 22 15.25 -4.56 14.25
C CYS A 22 14.26 -3.97 15.24
N SER A 23 14.51 -4.15 16.55
CA SER A 23 13.67 -3.57 17.60
C SER A 23 13.67 -2.05 17.56
N GLY A 24 14.82 -1.41 17.28
CA GLY A 24 14.97 0.04 17.17
C GLY A 24 14.26 0.61 15.94
N LEU A 25 14.30 -0.08 14.80
CA LEU A 25 13.53 0.30 13.62
C LEU A 25 12.02 0.19 13.89
N LEU A 26 11.57 -0.92 14.50
CA LEU A 26 10.17 -1.10 14.89
C LEU A 26 9.71 -0.06 15.91
N GLU A 27 10.53 0.26 16.90
CA GLU A 27 10.25 1.30 17.89
C GLU A 27 10.21 2.70 17.26
N SER A 28 11.15 3.03 16.38
CA SER A 28 11.17 4.28 15.63
C SER A 28 9.89 4.43 14.79
N VAL A 29 9.52 3.40 14.02
CA VAL A 29 8.32 3.42 13.16
C VAL A 29 7.04 3.45 14.00
N ALA A 30 6.93 2.60 15.03
CA ALA A 30 5.76 2.55 15.91
C ALA A 30 5.59 3.85 16.71
N ALA A 31 6.68 4.45 17.21
CA ALA A 31 6.66 5.74 17.90
C ALA A 31 6.27 6.87 16.95
N ARG A 32 6.75 6.86 15.69
CA ARG A 32 6.39 7.87 14.69
C ARG A 32 4.94 7.78 14.26
N ILE A 33 4.42 6.57 14.06
CA ILE A 33 3.00 6.34 13.76
C ILE A 33 2.15 6.80 14.96
N HIS A 34 2.55 6.46 16.18
CA HIS A 34 1.86 6.90 17.39
C HIS A 34 1.94 8.43 17.60
N ILE A 35 3.09 9.06 17.34
CA ILE A 35 3.24 10.53 17.37
C ILE A 35 2.36 11.18 16.30
N ALA A 36 2.33 10.64 15.08
CA ALA A 36 1.48 11.15 14.00
C ALA A 36 -0.02 11.09 14.37
N LEU A 37 -0.44 10.04 15.07
CA LEU A 37 -1.82 9.84 15.51
C LEU A 37 -2.19 10.64 16.77
N VAL A 38 -1.29 10.78 17.75
CA VAL A 38 -1.56 11.47 19.04
C VAL A 38 -1.35 12.97 18.97
N SER A 39 -0.41 13.44 18.16
CA SER A 39 -0.08 14.88 18.11
C SER A 39 -1.00 15.69 17.20
N GLY A 40 -2.06 15.09 16.65
CA GLY A 40 -3.04 15.75 15.78
C GLY A 40 -2.36 16.73 14.83
N PHE A 41 -1.39 16.25 14.05
CA PHE A 41 -0.67 17.07 13.07
C PHE A 41 -0.29 18.50 13.55
N HIS A 42 0.15 18.67 14.80
CA HIS A 42 0.48 19.99 15.33
C HIS A 42 1.88 20.15 15.93
N ARG A 43 2.74 19.13 15.84
CA ARG A 43 4.20 19.31 16.01
C ARG A 43 5.10 18.65 14.98
N SER A 44 4.56 17.85 14.06
CA SER A 44 5.26 17.38 12.86
C SER A 44 4.85 18.14 11.58
N HIS A 45 3.87 19.04 11.66
CA HIS A 45 3.29 19.75 10.51
C HIS A 45 4.13 20.91 9.98
N ASN A 46 4.88 21.62 10.82
CA ASN A 46 5.63 22.80 10.36
C ASN A 46 6.91 22.48 9.58
N THR A 47 7.31 21.21 9.47
CA THR A 47 8.55 20.85 8.75
C THR A 47 8.31 19.89 7.60
N ILE A 48 7.19 19.14 7.54
CA ILE A 48 7.01 18.07 6.55
C ILE A 48 5.84 18.32 5.58
N ILE A 49 4.83 19.12 5.93
CA ILE A 49 3.63 19.30 5.08
C ILE A 49 3.59 20.60 4.27
N HIS A 50 4.54 21.52 4.46
CA HIS A 50 4.64 22.64 3.53
C HIS A 50 5.14 22.22 2.12
N VAL A 51 5.71 21.01 1.98
CA VAL A 51 6.38 20.54 0.74
C VAL A 51 5.48 19.71 -0.20
N ALA A 52 4.34 19.16 0.22
CA ALA A 52 3.59 18.20 -0.62
C ALA A 52 2.14 18.55 -0.99
N VAL A 53 1.56 19.67 -0.53
CA VAL A 53 0.17 20.05 -0.88
C VAL A 53 0.03 21.53 -1.24
N GLN A 54 0.65 21.95 -2.34
CA GLN A 54 0.21 23.12 -3.12
C GLN A 54 0.14 22.87 -4.65
N SER A 55 -0.06 21.62 -5.08
CA SER A 55 -0.23 21.25 -6.49
C SER A 55 -1.64 20.78 -6.88
N SER A 56 -2.69 21.00 -6.06
CA SER A 56 -4.08 20.78 -6.50
C SER A 56 -5.10 21.56 -5.67
N THR A 57 -5.39 22.80 -6.06
CA THR A 57 -6.70 23.46 -5.89
C THR A 57 -6.80 24.66 -6.85
N LYS A 58 -7.35 24.42 -8.04
CA LYS A 58 -7.98 25.46 -8.86
C LYS A 58 -9.29 24.90 -9.42
N HIS A 59 -10.38 25.11 -8.70
CA HIS A 59 -11.63 25.57 -9.27
C HIS A 59 -12.42 26.27 -8.16
N ASP A 60 -13.13 27.33 -8.56
CA ASP A 60 -14.01 28.21 -7.80
C ASP A 60 -13.36 29.32 -6.94
N ARG A 61 -13.26 30.50 -7.55
CA ARG A 61 -13.45 31.78 -6.84
C ARG A 61 -14.63 32.54 -7.46
N PRO A 62 -15.49 33.17 -6.65
CA PRO A 62 -16.50 34.10 -7.12
C PRO A 62 -15.86 35.44 -7.54
N ALA A 63 -16.52 36.12 -8.48
CA ALA A 63 -16.11 37.39 -9.08
C ALA A 63 -15.90 38.51 -8.06
N PRO A 64 -14.91 39.41 -8.26
CA PRO A 64 -14.91 40.72 -7.64
C PRO A 64 -15.46 41.77 -8.60
N MET A 65 -16.36 42.58 -8.04
CA MET A 65 -16.95 43.80 -8.57
C MET A 65 -15.89 44.75 -9.17
N SER A 66 -16.22 45.26 -10.35
CA SER A 66 -15.61 46.40 -11.00
C SER A 66 -15.85 47.69 -10.20
N ASN A 67 -14.77 48.42 -9.88
CA ASN A 67 -14.80 49.87 -9.85
C ASN A 67 -13.58 50.37 -10.63
N ILE A 68 -13.89 51.08 -11.71
CA ILE A 68 -12.98 51.73 -12.64
C ILE A 68 -12.95 53.21 -12.23
N ASP A 69 -11.74 53.75 -12.04
CA ASP A 69 -11.40 55.14 -12.35
C ASP A 69 -9.91 55.16 -12.73
N SER A 70 -9.61 55.35 -14.02
CA SER A 70 -9.33 56.66 -14.64
C SER A 70 -7.88 57.10 -14.41
N LEU A 71 -7.02 56.94 -15.43
CA LEU A 71 -6.18 58.01 -15.99
C LEU A 71 -5.36 57.53 -17.20
N SER A 72 -5.56 58.28 -18.27
CA SER A 72 -4.97 58.25 -19.61
C SER A 72 -3.61 58.94 -19.71
N GLY A 73 -2.85 58.64 -20.76
CA GLY A 73 -1.78 59.49 -21.30
C GLY A 73 -0.59 58.66 -21.84
N ALA A 74 -0.62 58.22 -23.10
CA ALA A 74 -0.09 58.92 -24.28
C ALA A 74 1.44 58.83 -24.43
N LEU A 75 1.93 58.16 -25.49
CA LEU A 75 2.66 58.79 -26.61
C LEU A 75 3.21 57.76 -27.61
N ASP A 76 3.07 58.12 -28.88
CA ASP A 76 3.31 57.37 -30.12
C ASP A 76 4.80 57.18 -30.50
N SER A 77 5.07 56.18 -31.36
CA SER A 77 5.39 56.40 -32.80
C SER A 77 6.47 55.47 -33.43
N LYS A 78 6.18 55.08 -34.68
CA LYS A 78 7.07 54.80 -35.85
C LYS A 78 7.66 53.40 -36.15
N SER A 79 6.84 52.60 -36.84
CA SER A 79 6.97 51.97 -38.18
C SER A 79 8.32 51.79 -38.96
N LEU A 80 8.50 50.53 -39.46
CA LEU A 80 8.91 50.02 -40.82
C LEU A 80 10.42 50.01 -41.27
N PRO A 81 10.86 49.21 -42.29
CA PRO A 81 10.49 47.84 -42.73
C PRO A 81 11.61 46.91 -43.35
N SER A 82 11.30 45.60 -43.43
CA SER A 82 11.44 44.66 -44.59
C SER A 82 12.76 44.12 -45.18
N LYS A 83 12.66 42.84 -45.61
CA LYS A 83 13.44 42.01 -46.58
C LYS A 83 14.60 41.21 -45.97
N GLY A 84 14.74 39.90 -46.15
CA GLY A 84 14.00 38.91 -46.92
C GLY A 84 14.94 37.76 -47.29
N LEU A 85 14.53 36.51 -47.07
CA LEU A 85 14.93 35.36 -47.89
C LEU A 85 13.95 34.21 -47.63
N GLN A 86 13.16 33.94 -48.66
CA GLN A 86 12.29 32.79 -48.83
C GLN A 86 13.10 31.65 -49.45
N GLU A 87 12.75 30.41 -49.11
CA GLU A 87 12.43 29.32 -50.06
C GLU A 87 11.86 28.14 -49.23
N ASN A 88 10.53 27.98 -49.20
CA ASN A 88 9.75 27.10 -50.07
C ASN A 88 10.06 25.60 -49.93
N LYS A 89 9.15 24.86 -49.28
CA LYS A 89 8.37 23.81 -49.95
C LYS A 89 7.10 23.50 -49.13
N ASN A 90 5.97 23.84 -49.74
CA ASN A 90 4.64 23.36 -49.40
C ASN A 90 4.60 21.84 -49.48
N LEU A 91 3.89 21.21 -48.54
CA LEU A 91 2.92 20.15 -48.82
C LEU A 91 1.85 20.20 -47.72
N THR A 92 0.62 20.23 -48.19
CA THR A 92 -0.65 20.49 -47.53
C THR A 92 -0.99 19.47 -46.45
N SER A 93 -1.29 19.96 -45.24
CA SER A 93 -1.94 19.20 -44.17
C SER A 93 -3.46 19.20 -44.40
N GLN A 94 -3.94 18.23 -45.18
CA GLN A 94 -5.29 17.68 -45.04
C GLN A 94 -5.10 16.23 -44.56
N ASP A 95 -6.00 15.78 -43.68
CA ASP A 95 -5.99 14.49 -42.96
C ASP A 95 -5.21 14.49 -41.63
N LEU A 96 -5.78 15.16 -40.63
CA LEU A 96 -5.78 14.75 -39.21
C LEU A 96 -6.71 15.68 -38.40
N GLN A 97 -7.95 15.82 -38.86
CA GLN A 97 -9.06 16.32 -38.06
C GLN A 97 -10.30 15.51 -38.43
N GLU A 98 -10.45 14.32 -37.83
CA GLU A 98 -11.76 13.70 -37.56
C GLU A 98 -11.55 12.46 -36.69
N SER A 99 -11.33 12.69 -35.39
CA SER A 99 -11.50 11.65 -34.37
C SER A 99 -11.93 12.28 -33.06
N LYS A 100 -13.10 12.94 -33.10
CA LYS A 100 -13.90 13.21 -31.89
C LYS A 100 -15.37 12.99 -32.21
N SER A 101 -16.04 12.33 -31.27
CA SER A 101 -17.48 12.15 -31.10
C SER A 101 -18.22 11.20 -32.05
N LEU A 102 -18.29 9.93 -31.66
CA LEU A 102 -19.50 9.13 -31.82
C LEU A 102 -20.21 9.08 -30.45
N PRO A 103 -21.49 9.50 -30.35
CA PRO A 103 -22.21 9.52 -29.10
C PRO A 103 -22.60 8.09 -28.68
N SER A 104 -22.19 7.72 -27.47
CA SER A 104 -22.80 6.66 -26.69
C SER A 104 -24.28 7.00 -26.42
N LYS A 105 -25.18 6.52 -27.27
CA LYS A 105 -26.58 6.31 -26.91
C LYS A 105 -26.95 4.85 -27.15
N GLY A 106 -26.35 3.99 -26.34
CA GLY A 106 -26.77 2.61 -26.15
C GLY A 106 -27.22 2.42 -24.70
N ARG A 107 -28.49 2.04 -24.52
CA ARG A 107 -29.13 1.56 -23.29
C ARG A 107 -29.34 2.57 -22.14
N GLN A 108 -30.43 3.31 -22.25
CA GLN A 108 -31.46 3.30 -21.20
C GLN A 108 -32.84 3.40 -21.86
N ASN A 109 -33.51 2.26 -21.97
CA ASN A 109 -34.97 2.13 -21.91
C ASN A 109 -35.31 0.63 -21.89
N SER A 110 -34.86 -0.05 -20.84
CA SER A 110 -35.70 -1.09 -20.25
C SER A 110 -36.84 -0.38 -19.52
N LYS A 111 -37.82 0.14 -20.26
CA LYS A 111 -39.16 0.27 -19.70
C LYS A 111 -39.74 -1.12 -19.76
N SER A 112 -39.67 -1.79 -18.61
CA SER A 112 -40.62 -2.80 -18.16
C SER A 112 -41.96 -2.63 -18.89
N LEU A 113 -42.38 -3.64 -19.63
CA LEU A 113 -43.82 -3.80 -19.85
C LEU A 113 -44.47 -3.83 -18.45
N PRO A 114 -45.54 -3.05 -18.22
CA PRO A 114 -46.25 -3.12 -16.97
C PRO A 114 -46.86 -4.51 -16.83
N SER A 115 -46.50 -5.20 -15.75
CA SER A 115 -47.28 -6.27 -15.16
C SER A 115 -48.59 -5.71 -14.58
N LYS A 116 -49.52 -5.33 -15.46
CA LYS A 116 -50.94 -4.95 -15.21
C LYS A 116 -51.58 -5.09 -16.60
N ASP A 117 -52.25 -6.18 -16.95
CA ASP A 117 -53.57 -6.54 -16.46
C ASP A 117 -53.77 -8.06 -16.54
N LEU A 118 -53.69 -8.71 -15.37
CA LEU A 118 -54.13 -10.08 -15.16
C LEU A 118 -54.78 -10.13 -13.77
N GLN A 119 -55.67 -9.17 -13.51
CA GLN A 119 -56.53 -9.14 -12.33
C GLN A 119 -57.89 -8.57 -12.74
N GLU A 120 -58.62 -9.29 -13.59
CA GLU A 120 -60.07 -9.31 -13.52
C GLU A 120 -60.63 -10.50 -14.32
N SER A 121 -60.41 -11.70 -13.80
CA SER A 121 -61.36 -12.79 -14.00
C SER A 121 -61.65 -13.40 -12.64
N LYS A 122 -62.73 -12.87 -12.04
CA LYS A 122 -63.41 -13.46 -10.89
C LYS A 122 -63.51 -14.97 -11.11
N SER A 123 -63.08 -15.71 -10.10
CA SER A 123 -63.25 -17.15 -9.94
C SER A 123 -64.56 -17.66 -10.55
N LEU A 124 -64.46 -18.37 -11.68
CA LEU A 124 -65.57 -19.17 -12.19
C LEU A 124 -65.57 -20.51 -11.43
N PRO A 125 -66.73 -20.96 -10.89
CA PRO A 125 -66.81 -22.23 -10.19
C PRO A 125 -66.47 -23.37 -11.14
N SER A 126 -65.53 -24.20 -10.69
CA SER A 126 -65.14 -25.46 -11.30
C SER A 126 -66.36 -26.36 -11.54
N LYS A 127 -66.66 -26.65 -12.81
CA LYS A 127 -67.05 -27.99 -13.29
C LYS A 127 -66.92 -28.04 -14.84
N ASP A 128 -65.87 -28.72 -15.28
CA ASP A 128 -65.65 -29.39 -16.57
C ASP A 128 -65.75 -28.62 -17.89
N ILE A 129 -64.74 -27.80 -18.24
CA ILE A 129 -64.38 -27.51 -19.66
C ILE A 129 -63.27 -28.45 -20.15
N ALA A 130 -62.37 -28.88 -19.27
CA ALA A 130 -61.28 -29.81 -19.60
C ALA A 130 -61.78 -31.20 -20.05
N ALA A 131 -63.00 -31.61 -19.65
CA ALA A 131 -63.56 -32.89 -20.03
C ALA A 131 -63.91 -33.00 -21.53
N PHE A 132 -64.14 -31.86 -22.21
CA PHE A 132 -64.47 -31.84 -23.65
C PHE A 132 -63.23 -31.83 -24.56
N SER A 133 -62.03 -31.71 -23.99
CA SER A 133 -60.76 -31.72 -24.73
C SER A 133 -60.04 -33.08 -24.69
N ASP A 134 -60.67 -34.10 -24.10
CA ASP A 134 -60.15 -35.46 -24.02
C ASP A 134 -60.62 -36.28 -25.25
N ASP A 135 -59.69 -36.93 -25.95
CA ASP A 135 -59.94 -37.63 -27.21
C ASP A 135 -60.88 -38.85 -27.05
N ASN A 136 -61.06 -39.38 -25.82
CA ASN A 136 -61.93 -40.51 -25.48
C ASN A 136 -63.26 -40.10 -24.79
N PHE A 137 -63.72 -38.87 -24.98
CA PHE A 137 -64.92 -38.35 -24.29
C PHE A 137 -66.23 -39.07 -24.66
N GLU A 138 -66.83 -39.80 -23.71
CA GLU A 138 -68.15 -40.43 -23.86
C GLU A 138 -69.29 -39.53 -23.38
N ALA A 139 -69.95 -38.85 -24.32
CA ALA A 139 -71.05 -37.92 -24.05
C ALA A 139 -72.19 -38.54 -23.21
N LYS A 140 -72.57 -39.81 -23.47
CA LYS A 140 -73.66 -40.48 -22.75
C LYS A 140 -73.30 -40.77 -21.28
N ALA A 141 -72.06 -41.15 -21.00
CA ALA A 141 -71.58 -41.41 -19.65
C ALA A 141 -71.45 -40.12 -18.85
N TRP A 142 -70.95 -39.04 -19.48
CA TRP A 142 -70.85 -37.73 -18.86
C TRP A 142 -72.23 -37.14 -18.52
N ILE A 143 -73.20 -37.19 -19.45
CA ILE A 143 -74.58 -36.74 -19.21
C ILE A 143 -75.18 -37.47 -18.00
N ASN A 144 -75.07 -38.81 -17.95
CA ASN A 144 -75.62 -39.61 -16.86
C ASN A 144 -74.95 -39.32 -15.50
N LYS A 145 -73.64 -39.08 -15.48
CA LYS A 145 -72.87 -38.72 -14.28
C LYS A 145 -73.25 -37.34 -13.74
N THR A 146 -73.38 -36.37 -14.64
CA THR A 146 -73.78 -34.99 -14.30
C THR A 146 -75.22 -34.96 -13.76
N PHE A 147 -76.11 -35.77 -14.34
CA PHE A 147 -77.50 -35.93 -13.91
C PHE A 147 -77.63 -36.55 -12.51
N LYS A 148 -76.87 -37.62 -12.21
CA LYS A 148 -76.86 -38.25 -10.88
C LYS A 148 -76.36 -37.32 -9.78
N SER A 149 -75.43 -36.40 -10.08
CA SER A 149 -74.93 -35.43 -9.09
C SER A 149 -75.96 -34.33 -8.76
N ALA A 150 -76.93 -34.08 -9.65
CA ALA A 150 -77.97 -33.06 -9.45
C ALA A 150 -79.14 -33.57 -8.60
N GLU A 151 -79.60 -34.83 -8.78
CA GLU A 151 -80.63 -35.45 -7.92
C GLU A 151 -80.19 -35.54 -6.44
N ALA A 152 -78.89 -35.70 -6.16
CA ALA A 152 -78.35 -35.77 -4.80
C ALA A 152 -78.32 -34.41 -4.05
N GLN A 153 -78.35 -33.29 -4.78
CA GLN A 153 -78.23 -31.95 -4.19
C GLN A 153 -79.59 -31.35 -3.79
N GLU A 154 -80.69 -31.69 -4.50
CA GLU A 154 -82.04 -31.15 -4.25
C GLU A 154 -82.79 -31.82 -3.08
N ASN A 155 -82.37 -32.99 -2.61
CA ASN A 155 -83.00 -33.69 -1.48
C ASN A 155 -82.82 -32.98 -0.12
N LYS A 156 -82.08 -31.86 -0.06
CA LYS A 156 -81.91 -31.02 1.15
C LYS A 156 -82.87 -29.83 1.23
N ASP A 157 -83.47 -29.39 0.11
CA ASP A 157 -84.23 -28.13 0.04
C ASP A 157 -85.76 -28.31 0.10
N VAL A 158 -86.24 -29.53 0.37
CA VAL A 158 -87.68 -29.86 0.47
C VAL A 158 -88.31 -29.42 1.81
N HIS A 159 -87.53 -28.91 2.77
CA HIS A 159 -88.01 -28.62 4.12
C HIS A 159 -88.15 -27.10 4.38
N ILE A 160 -89.39 -26.67 4.67
CA ILE A 160 -89.84 -25.43 5.34
C ILE A 160 -90.89 -24.66 4.49
N ILE A 161 -92.15 -25.08 4.68
CA ILE A 161 -93.42 -24.42 4.33
C ILE A 161 -94.17 -24.18 5.65
N PRO A 162 -94.74 -22.99 5.92
CA PRO A 162 -95.68 -22.79 7.04
C PRO A 162 -97.16 -22.91 6.66
N TYR A 163 -97.92 -23.40 7.64
CA TYR A 163 -99.31 -23.83 7.67
C TYR A 163 -100.35 -22.78 7.21
N GLY A 164 -101.27 -23.18 6.32
CA GLY A 164 -102.42 -22.35 5.95
C GLY A 164 -103.08 -22.67 4.60
N GLN A 165 -102.47 -23.53 3.77
CA GLN A 165 -103.09 -24.15 2.60
C GLN A 165 -102.87 -25.66 2.65
N TRP A 166 -103.77 -26.34 3.36
CA TRP A 166 -103.86 -27.81 3.42
C TRP A 166 -105.25 -28.27 2.95
N ILE A 167 -105.57 -27.95 1.69
CA ILE A 167 -106.60 -28.60 0.85
C ILE A 167 -106.10 -28.35 -0.58
N SER A 168 -105.67 -29.29 -1.41
CA SER A 168 -105.79 -30.75 -1.42
C SER A 168 -104.56 -31.32 -2.13
N ILE A 169 -103.74 -32.02 -1.36
CA ILE A 169 -102.92 -33.10 -1.85
C ILE A 169 -103.88 -34.29 -2.05
N LEU A 170 -103.73 -34.99 -3.18
CA LEU A 170 -103.92 -36.42 -3.46
C LEU A 170 -104.61 -36.62 -4.83
N ASP A 171 -103.82 -36.91 -5.87
CA ASP A 171 -103.72 -38.31 -6.31
C ASP A 171 -102.48 -38.60 -7.21
N SER A 172 -101.61 -39.46 -6.68
CA SER A 172 -100.77 -40.53 -7.27
C SER A 172 -100.15 -40.51 -8.69
N THR A 173 -100.27 -39.47 -9.53
CA THR A 173 -99.40 -39.28 -10.74
C THR A 173 -98.57 -37.99 -10.70
N GLN A 174 -98.91 -37.10 -9.76
CA GLN A 174 -98.26 -35.82 -9.50
C GLN A 174 -96.84 -35.90 -8.89
N SER A 175 -96.30 -37.09 -8.58
CA SER A 175 -94.86 -37.25 -8.24
C SER A 175 -94.00 -37.68 -9.43
N VAL A 176 -94.57 -38.30 -10.47
CA VAL A 176 -93.84 -38.73 -11.67
C VAL A 176 -93.80 -37.61 -12.72
N VAL A 177 -94.93 -36.92 -12.93
CA VAL A 177 -95.06 -35.81 -13.90
C VAL A 177 -94.27 -34.56 -13.48
N THR A 178 -94.13 -34.27 -12.19
CA THR A 178 -93.31 -33.16 -11.68
C THR A 178 -91.81 -33.45 -11.76
N THR A 179 -91.42 -34.72 -11.67
CA THR A 179 -90.02 -35.15 -11.74
C THR A 179 -89.52 -35.10 -13.19
N GLU A 180 -90.33 -35.54 -14.15
CA GLU A 180 -89.99 -35.53 -15.58
C GLU A 180 -89.92 -34.10 -16.17
N ARG A 181 -90.80 -33.20 -15.72
CA ARG A 181 -90.77 -31.77 -16.09
C ARG A 181 -89.55 -31.03 -15.55
N ARG A 182 -89.06 -31.39 -14.35
CA ARG A 182 -87.82 -30.85 -13.76
C ARG A 182 -86.57 -31.36 -14.48
N LYS A 183 -86.57 -32.62 -14.90
CA LYS A 183 -85.50 -33.23 -15.72
C LYS A 183 -85.33 -32.50 -17.05
N LEU A 184 -86.44 -32.16 -17.71
CA LEU A 184 -86.44 -31.35 -18.93
C LEU A 184 -85.93 -29.92 -18.70
N ALA A 185 -86.31 -29.27 -17.59
CA ALA A 185 -85.81 -27.93 -17.24
C ALA A 185 -84.30 -27.90 -16.96
N PHE A 186 -83.75 -28.91 -16.28
CA PHE A 186 -82.31 -29.01 -16.02
C PHE A 186 -81.50 -29.23 -17.32
N VAL A 187 -81.96 -30.15 -18.18
CA VAL A 187 -81.33 -30.40 -19.49
C VAL A 187 -81.38 -29.14 -20.36
N SER A 188 -82.51 -28.43 -20.39
CA SER A 188 -82.64 -27.17 -21.13
C SER A 188 -81.71 -26.07 -20.61
N SER A 189 -81.55 -25.93 -19.28
CA SER A 189 -80.57 -25.02 -18.67
C SER A 189 -79.12 -25.40 -18.99
N LEU A 190 -78.79 -26.69 -19.04
CA LEU A 190 -77.44 -27.16 -19.37
C LEU A 190 -77.12 -26.90 -20.85
N VAL A 191 -78.07 -27.17 -21.75
CA VAL A 191 -77.97 -26.85 -23.17
C VAL A 191 -77.75 -25.35 -23.36
N MET A 192 -78.52 -24.50 -22.67
CA MET A 192 -78.36 -23.05 -22.75
C MET A 192 -76.99 -22.57 -22.25
N LYS A 193 -76.44 -23.16 -21.19
CA LYS A 193 -75.06 -22.86 -20.74
C LYS A 193 -74.00 -23.30 -21.75
N LEU A 194 -74.12 -24.50 -22.32
CA LEU A 194 -73.21 -24.99 -23.35
C LEU A 194 -73.27 -24.09 -24.59
N GLN A 195 -74.45 -23.62 -24.96
CA GLN A 195 -74.65 -22.74 -26.11
C GLN A 195 -74.01 -21.37 -25.89
N LEU A 196 -74.09 -20.82 -24.66
CA LEU A 196 -73.38 -19.61 -24.27
C LEU A 196 -71.85 -19.80 -24.26
N TYR A 197 -71.35 -20.96 -23.85
CA TYR A 197 -69.92 -21.26 -23.92
C TYR A 197 -69.42 -21.35 -25.37
N VAL A 198 -70.16 -22.03 -26.25
CA VAL A 198 -69.84 -22.07 -27.69
C VAL A 198 -69.80 -20.66 -28.26
N GLN A 199 -70.76 -19.81 -27.90
CA GLN A 199 -70.79 -18.42 -28.38
C GLN A 199 -69.62 -17.59 -27.82
N GLN A 200 -69.25 -17.76 -26.56
CA GLN A 200 -68.10 -17.07 -25.96
C GLN A 200 -66.77 -17.52 -26.54
N VAL A 201 -66.58 -18.83 -26.77
CA VAL A 201 -65.36 -19.37 -27.40
C VAL A 201 -65.24 -18.88 -28.83
N ASN A 202 -66.34 -18.90 -29.60
CA ASN A 202 -66.33 -18.38 -30.96
C ASN A 202 -66.03 -16.87 -30.99
N SER A 203 -66.61 -16.07 -30.09
CA SER A 203 -66.30 -14.64 -29.99
C SER A 203 -64.83 -14.38 -29.65
N ALA A 204 -64.27 -15.10 -28.66
CA ALA A 204 -62.87 -14.93 -28.27
C ALA A 204 -61.90 -15.38 -29.38
N LEU A 205 -62.26 -16.43 -30.13
CA LEU A 205 -61.50 -16.87 -31.30
C LEU A 205 -61.55 -15.83 -32.42
N GLU A 206 -62.73 -15.26 -32.68
CA GLU A 206 -62.90 -14.20 -33.68
C GLU A 206 -62.06 -12.96 -33.33
N ASP A 207 -62.10 -12.52 -32.06
CA ASP A 207 -61.35 -11.36 -31.58
C ASP A 207 -59.83 -11.56 -31.67
N THR A 208 -59.35 -12.73 -31.24
CA THR A 208 -57.92 -13.08 -31.34
C THR A 208 -57.47 -13.25 -32.79
N SER A 209 -58.28 -13.86 -33.64
CA SER A 209 -58.04 -14.00 -35.07
C SER A 209 -57.93 -12.63 -35.75
N GLN A 210 -58.85 -11.70 -35.46
CA GLN A 210 -58.79 -10.34 -35.99
C GLN A 210 -57.56 -9.58 -35.51
N GLN A 211 -57.17 -9.74 -34.24
CA GLN A 211 -55.97 -9.08 -33.71
C GLN A 211 -54.68 -9.62 -34.37
N VAL A 212 -54.61 -10.92 -34.65
CA VAL A 212 -53.51 -11.53 -35.41
C VAL A 212 -53.50 -11.01 -36.85
N LEU A 213 -54.66 -11.00 -37.52
CA LEU A 213 -54.79 -10.51 -38.90
C LEU A 213 -54.41 -9.03 -39.03
N GLN A 214 -54.71 -8.20 -38.03
CA GLN A 214 -54.35 -6.79 -38.02
C GLN A 214 -52.86 -6.54 -37.77
N SER A 215 -52.18 -7.42 -37.01
CA SER A 215 -50.76 -7.27 -36.70
C SER A 215 -49.83 -7.90 -37.75
N LEU A 216 -50.32 -8.86 -38.53
CA LEU A 216 -49.56 -9.59 -39.54
C LEU A 216 -48.86 -8.70 -40.58
N PRO A 217 -49.50 -7.65 -41.16
CA PRO A 217 -48.85 -6.80 -42.15
C PRO A 217 -47.68 -5.97 -41.59
N ARG A 218 -47.70 -5.69 -40.28
CA ARG A 218 -46.58 -5.01 -39.61
C ARG A 218 -45.42 -5.97 -39.42
N VAL A 219 -45.68 -7.18 -38.92
CA VAL A 219 -44.65 -8.22 -38.75
C VAL A 219 -44.02 -8.58 -40.09
N MET A 220 -44.81 -8.68 -41.17
CA MET A 220 -44.28 -8.90 -42.51
C MET A 220 -43.37 -7.77 -42.98
N ARG A 221 -43.76 -6.50 -42.78
CA ARG A 221 -42.90 -5.36 -43.14
C ARG A 221 -41.61 -5.32 -42.32
N ASP A 222 -41.69 -5.55 -41.02
CA ASP A 222 -40.52 -5.57 -40.14
C ASP A 222 -39.56 -6.73 -40.52
N THR A 223 -40.12 -7.88 -40.91
CA THR A 223 -39.33 -9.04 -41.38
C THR A 223 -38.65 -8.75 -42.72
N GLU A 224 -39.35 -8.09 -43.64
CA GLU A 224 -38.81 -7.70 -44.94
C GLU A 224 -37.68 -6.67 -44.80
N LEU A 225 -37.87 -5.68 -43.91
CA LEU A 225 -36.82 -4.70 -43.59
C LEU A 225 -35.59 -5.36 -42.97
N LEU A 226 -35.79 -6.28 -42.02
CA LEU A 226 -34.69 -7.01 -41.38
C LEU A 226 -33.95 -7.90 -42.39
N HIS A 227 -34.67 -8.49 -43.34
CA HIS A 227 -34.08 -9.26 -44.44
C HIS A 227 -33.19 -8.37 -45.33
N GLN A 228 -33.68 -7.19 -45.72
CA GLN A 228 -32.92 -6.23 -46.52
C GLN A 228 -31.69 -5.70 -45.78
N GLU A 229 -31.81 -5.39 -44.49
CA GLU A 229 -30.68 -4.98 -43.65
C GLU A 229 -29.63 -6.08 -43.53
N ALA A 230 -30.05 -7.34 -43.37
CA ALA A 230 -29.16 -8.50 -43.32
C ALA A 230 -28.41 -8.71 -44.65
N LEU A 231 -29.08 -8.50 -45.79
CA LEU A 231 -28.46 -8.58 -47.10
C LEU A 231 -27.43 -7.46 -47.30
N LEU A 232 -27.77 -6.22 -46.95
CA LEU A 232 -26.85 -5.08 -47.01
C LEU A 232 -25.65 -5.28 -46.08
N LEU A 233 -25.86 -5.83 -44.88
CA LEU A 233 -24.77 -6.15 -43.96
C LEU A 233 -23.86 -7.22 -44.56
N ARG A 234 -24.42 -8.27 -45.17
CA ARG A 234 -23.64 -9.33 -45.82
C ARG A 234 -22.78 -8.77 -46.95
N GLU A 235 -23.34 -7.87 -47.77
CA GLU A 235 -22.60 -7.22 -48.84
C GLU A 235 -21.45 -6.35 -48.29
N LYS A 236 -21.71 -5.55 -47.26
CA LYS A 236 -20.67 -4.77 -46.57
C LYS A 236 -19.59 -5.64 -45.93
N MET A 237 -19.96 -6.73 -45.27
CA MET A 237 -18.98 -7.67 -44.69
C MET A 237 -18.11 -8.31 -45.76
N GLN A 238 -18.67 -8.61 -46.92
CA GLN A 238 -17.91 -9.15 -48.05
C GLN A 238 -16.93 -8.11 -48.61
N LEU A 239 -17.35 -6.84 -48.69
CA LEU A 239 -16.51 -5.72 -49.12
C LEU A 239 -15.34 -5.50 -48.15
N VAL A 240 -15.63 -5.44 -46.85
CA VAL A 240 -14.62 -5.33 -45.79
C VAL A 240 -13.64 -6.50 -45.83
N LYS A 241 -14.12 -7.73 -46.09
CA LYS A 241 -13.24 -8.90 -46.24
C LYS A 241 -12.25 -8.74 -47.39
N VAL A 242 -12.70 -8.20 -48.52
CA VAL A 242 -11.84 -7.93 -49.69
C VAL A 242 -10.85 -6.80 -49.39
N GLU A 243 -11.29 -5.74 -48.72
CA GLU A 243 -10.42 -4.65 -48.30
C GLU A 243 -9.34 -5.11 -47.31
N ILE A 244 -9.69 -5.95 -46.33
CA ILE A 244 -8.71 -6.53 -45.40
C ILE A 244 -7.69 -7.38 -46.15
N ALA A 245 -8.13 -8.24 -47.08
CA ALA A 245 -7.22 -9.07 -47.87
C ALA A 245 -6.28 -8.21 -48.75
N LYS A 246 -6.80 -7.11 -49.30
CA LYS A 246 -6.00 -6.15 -50.07
C LYS A 246 -5.00 -5.41 -49.18
N VAL A 247 -5.42 -4.95 -48.01
CA VAL A 247 -4.52 -4.32 -47.04
C VAL A 247 -3.43 -5.30 -46.60
N GLU A 248 -3.75 -6.56 -46.33
CA GLU A 248 -2.76 -7.59 -45.98
C GLU A 248 -1.75 -7.82 -47.12
N GLN A 249 -2.22 -7.84 -48.37
CA GLN A 249 -1.36 -7.96 -49.55
C GLN A 249 -0.46 -6.72 -49.76
N ASP A 250 -1.03 -5.51 -49.63
CA ASP A 250 -0.33 -4.24 -49.83
C ASP A 250 0.64 -3.94 -48.67
N THR A 251 0.30 -4.35 -47.44
CA THR A 251 1.13 -4.14 -46.24
C THR A 251 2.11 -5.27 -45.96
N GLY A 252 1.92 -6.48 -46.51
CA GLY A 252 2.80 -7.63 -46.26
C GLY A 252 4.26 -7.38 -46.67
N GLN A 253 4.49 -6.75 -47.83
CA GLN A 253 5.84 -6.37 -48.26
C GLN A 253 6.45 -5.27 -47.38
N SER A 254 5.63 -4.31 -46.94
CA SER A 254 6.05 -3.25 -46.02
C SER A 254 6.40 -3.82 -44.64
N MET A 255 5.61 -4.78 -44.15
CA MET A 255 5.83 -5.46 -42.87
C MET A 255 7.10 -6.32 -42.90
N ALA A 256 7.32 -7.08 -43.97
CA ALA A 256 8.57 -7.84 -44.16
C ALA A 256 9.80 -6.94 -44.25
N THR A 257 9.64 -5.76 -44.86
CA THR A 257 10.72 -4.75 -44.91
C THR A 257 10.98 -4.16 -43.53
N LEU A 258 9.93 -3.86 -42.75
CA LEU A 258 10.06 -3.39 -41.37
C LEU A 258 10.72 -4.43 -40.46
N GLU A 259 10.34 -5.70 -40.57
CA GLU A 259 10.99 -6.81 -39.84
C GLU A 259 12.48 -6.91 -40.20
N ARG A 260 12.82 -6.82 -41.50
CA ARG A 260 14.22 -6.81 -41.93
C ARG A 260 14.99 -5.61 -41.37
N ILE A 261 14.39 -4.42 -41.36
CA ILE A 261 15.01 -3.22 -40.79
C ILE A 261 15.18 -3.36 -39.28
N ASP A 262 14.23 -3.95 -38.57
CA ASP A 262 14.33 -4.17 -37.13
C ASP A 262 15.42 -5.19 -36.78
N ASN A 263 15.54 -6.28 -37.55
CA ASN A 263 16.63 -7.24 -37.43
C ASN A 263 18.00 -6.56 -37.66
N ILE A 264 18.14 -5.78 -38.72
CA ILE A 264 19.39 -5.03 -38.98
C ILE A 264 19.66 -4.02 -37.86
N LYS A 265 18.64 -3.33 -37.35
CA LYS A 265 18.78 -2.35 -36.28
C LYS A 265 19.23 -3.01 -34.98
N THR A 266 18.66 -4.15 -34.63
CA THR A 266 19.02 -4.90 -33.41
C THR A 266 20.46 -5.43 -33.51
N GLU A 267 20.84 -6.00 -34.65
CA GLU A 267 22.23 -6.39 -34.93
C GLU A 267 23.20 -5.21 -34.85
N LEU A 268 22.83 -4.07 -35.44
CA LEU A 268 23.68 -2.87 -35.47
C LEU A 268 23.79 -2.21 -34.08
N GLN A 269 22.74 -2.28 -33.27
CA GLN A 269 22.78 -1.85 -31.87
C GLN A 269 23.70 -2.75 -31.03
N ALA A 270 23.64 -4.06 -31.22
CA ALA A 270 24.53 -5.01 -30.56
C ALA A 270 26.00 -4.79 -30.98
N ALA A 271 26.25 -4.61 -32.28
CA ALA A 271 27.58 -4.31 -32.80
C ALA A 271 28.13 -2.96 -32.28
N LYS A 272 27.29 -1.92 -32.22
CA LYS A 272 27.66 -0.62 -31.64
C LYS A 272 28.05 -0.77 -30.18
N GLN A 273 27.26 -1.49 -29.38
CA GLN A 273 27.56 -1.72 -27.97
C GLN A 273 28.87 -2.52 -27.81
N ALA A 274 29.07 -3.57 -28.58
CA ALA A 274 30.30 -4.35 -28.56
C ALA A 274 31.53 -3.51 -28.94
N LEU A 275 31.44 -2.65 -29.96
CA LEU A 275 32.52 -1.74 -30.33
C LEU A 275 32.83 -0.74 -29.22
N HIS A 276 31.79 -0.12 -28.64
CA HIS A 276 31.95 0.83 -27.54
C HIS A 276 32.61 0.16 -26.32
N GLU A 277 32.20 -1.06 -25.97
CA GLU A 277 32.82 -1.79 -24.86
C GLU A 277 34.23 -2.28 -25.18
N ALA A 278 34.55 -2.56 -26.44
CA ALA A 278 35.92 -2.86 -26.86
C ALA A 278 36.83 -1.63 -26.75
N ASP A 279 36.36 -0.45 -27.14
CA ASP A 279 37.10 0.81 -26.95
C ASP A 279 37.25 1.13 -25.45
N ASN A 280 36.19 0.96 -24.67
CA ASN A 280 36.23 1.10 -23.21
C ASN A 280 37.28 0.17 -22.59
N TRP A 281 37.35 -1.10 -23.02
CA TRP A 281 38.34 -2.06 -22.53
C TRP A 281 39.77 -1.58 -22.76
N ILE A 282 40.06 -1.03 -23.94
CA ILE A 282 41.41 -0.54 -24.30
C ILE A 282 41.79 0.64 -23.39
N ILE A 283 40.88 1.59 -23.21
CA ILE A 283 41.10 2.75 -22.33
C ILE A 283 41.30 2.26 -20.88
N LEU A 284 40.41 1.41 -20.39
CA LEU A 284 40.51 0.87 -19.03
C LEU A 284 41.80 0.08 -18.80
N ALA A 285 42.25 -0.72 -19.78
CA ALA A 285 43.49 -1.47 -19.69
C ALA A 285 44.73 -0.56 -19.63
N ALA A 286 44.76 0.52 -20.42
CA ALA A 286 45.84 1.50 -20.39
C ALA A 286 45.85 2.27 -19.06
N ASP A 287 44.69 2.76 -18.63
CA ASP A 287 44.54 3.54 -17.41
C ASP A 287 44.72 2.69 -16.14
N LEU A 288 44.57 1.36 -16.22
CA LEU A 288 44.75 0.49 -15.06
C LEU A 288 46.20 0.39 -14.65
N GLU A 289 47.15 0.34 -15.60
CA GLU A 289 48.57 0.30 -15.25
C GLU A 289 49.00 1.54 -14.47
N GLU A 290 48.53 2.73 -14.88
CA GLU A 290 48.77 3.98 -14.13
C GLU A 290 48.14 3.94 -12.73
N VAL A 291 46.92 3.40 -12.60
CA VAL A 291 46.27 3.30 -11.29
C VAL A 291 46.90 2.21 -10.41
N PHE A 292 47.49 1.16 -10.98
CA PHE A 292 48.30 0.19 -10.23
C PHE A 292 49.55 0.84 -9.62
N GLU A 293 50.13 1.87 -10.25
CA GLU A 293 51.26 2.64 -9.68
C GLU A 293 50.84 3.50 -8.48
N SER A 294 49.59 3.97 -8.45
CA SER A 294 49.06 4.76 -7.33
C SER A 294 48.92 3.96 -6.02
N GLY A 295 48.83 2.63 -6.10
CA GLY A 295 48.66 1.74 -4.94
C GLY A 295 47.27 1.79 -4.27
N ASP A 296 46.32 2.55 -4.81
CA ASP A 296 44.97 2.66 -4.26
C ASP A 296 44.09 1.47 -4.65
N ILE A 297 43.94 0.52 -3.72
CA ILE A 297 43.21 -0.74 -3.92
C ILE A 297 41.73 -0.50 -4.25
N GLU A 298 41.09 0.52 -3.68
CA GLU A 298 39.67 0.77 -3.93
C GLU A 298 39.45 1.25 -5.38
N SER A 299 40.25 2.22 -5.83
CA SER A 299 40.21 2.71 -7.21
C SER A 299 40.52 1.61 -8.24
N ILE A 300 41.55 0.79 -7.98
CA ILE A 300 41.90 -0.36 -8.83
C ILE A 300 40.72 -1.34 -8.90
N SER A 301 40.10 -1.67 -7.76
CA SER A 301 38.97 -2.59 -7.72
C SER A 301 37.77 -2.07 -8.54
N ALA A 302 37.47 -0.77 -8.47
CA ALA A 302 36.39 -0.16 -9.25
C ALA A 302 36.64 -0.26 -10.75
N LYS A 303 37.88 0.00 -11.20
CA LYS A 303 38.26 -0.15 -12.61
C LYS A 303 38.22 -1.61 -13.08
N LEU A 304 38.64 -2.57 -12.25
CA LEU A 304 38.53 -4.00 -12.58
C LEU A 304 37.08 -4.47 -12.70
N VAL A 305 36.17 -3.94 -11.88
CA VAL A 305 34.74 -4.23 -11.99
C VAL A 305 34.17 -3.67 -13.29
N SER A 306 34.57 -2.46 -13.69
CA SER A 306 34.20 -1.89 -14.98
C SER A 306 34.70 -2.75 -16.14
N MET A 307 35.94 -3.27 -16.06
CA MET A 307 36.44 -4.23 -17.04
C MET A 307 35.63 -5.53 -17.05
N GLN A 308 35.32 -6.12 -15.88
CA GLN A 308 34.46 -7.30 -15.79
C GLN A 308 33.11 -7.10 -16.50
N GLN A 309 32.48 -5.93 -16.33
CA GLN A 309 31.22 -5.60 -16.99
C GLN A 309 31.37 -5.50 -18.52
N SER A 310 32.42 -4.82 -19.00
CA SER A 310 32.69 -4.75 -20.44
C SER A 310 32.99 -6.12 -21.06
N LEU A 311 33.66 -7.03 -20.33
CA LEU A 311 33.93 -8.40 -20.79
C LEU A 311 32.65 -9.21 -21.00
N LEU A 312 31.64 -9.04 -20.14
CA LEU A 312 30.36 -9.76 -20.27
C LEU A 312 29.64 -9.44 -21.59
N ILE A 313 29.75 -8.19 -22.06
CA ILE A 313 29.15 -7.75 -23.33
C ILE A 313 29.96 -8.25 -24.54
N LEU A 314 31.26 -8.48 -24.36
CA LEU A 314 32.20 -8.92 -25.39
C LEU A 314 32.30 -10.44 -25.57
N ALA A 315 31.37 -11.22 -25.01
CA ALA A 315 31.43 -12.69 -24.99
C ALA A 315 31.54 -13.36 -26.36
N ASN A 316 31.07 -12.71 -27.43
CA ASN A 316 31.03 -13.26 -28.79
C ASN A 316 32.25 -12.85 -29.65
N VAL A 317 33.24 -12.16 -29.08
CA VAL A 317 34.43 -11.69 -29.80
C VAL A 317 35.50 -12.80 -29.79
N PRO A 318 36.23 -13.03 -30.89
CA PRO A 318 37.27 -14.08 -30.96
C PRO A 318 38.36 -13.94 -29.90
N ASP A 319 38.71 -12.70 -29.52
CA ASP A 319 39.75 -12.40 -28.52
C ASP A 319 39.24 -12.48 -27.07
N TYR A 320 38.03 -13.00 -26.84
CA TYR A 320 37.40 -13.03 -25.52
C TYR A 320 38.24 -13.79 -24.49
N GLU A 321 38.80 -14.96 -24.86
CA GLU A 321 39.61 -15.76 -23.93
C GLU A 321 40.92 -15.07 -23.56
N ASP A 322 41.55 -14.35 -24.49
CA ASP A 322 42.77 -13.58 -24.21
C ASP A 322 42.49 -12.41 -23.25
N ARG A 323 41.40 -11.68 -23.47
CA ARG A 323 40.96 -10.57 -22.59
C ARG A 323 40.58 -11.08 -21.20
N LYS A 324 39.92 -12.22 -21.12
CA LYS A 324 39.59 -12.88 -19.85
C LYS A 324 40.85 -13.29 -19.09
N LEU A 325 41.86 -13.81 -19.78
CA LEU A 325 43.14 -14.16 -19.18
C LEU A 325 43.89 -12.91 -18.68
N GLN A 326 43.88 -11.81 -19.44
CA GLN A 326 44.43 -10.52 -19.00
C GLN A 326 43.76 -10.03 -17.72
N LEU A 327 42.42 -10.05 -17.66
CA LEU A 327 41.66 -9.63 -16.48
C LEU A 327 41.94 -10.49 -15.26
N GLU A 328 42.04 -11.81 -15.43
CA GLU A 328 42.43 -12.70 -14.34
C GLU A 328 43.86 -12.42 -13.85
N GLY A 329 44.78 -12.06 -14.75
CA GLY A 329 46.12 -11.58 -14.40
C GLY A 329 46.09 -10.31 -13.55
N LEU A 330 45.29 -9.32 -13.93
CA LEU A 330 45.12 -8.08 -13.18
C LEU A 330 44.47 -8.31 -11.80
N LYS A 331 43.46 -9.19 -11.72
CA LYS A 331 42.87 -9.61 -10.44
C LYS A 331 43.90 -10.26 -9.52
N ASN A 332 44.76 -11.14 -10.04
CA ASN A 332 45.83 -11.76 -9.25
C ASN A 332 46.84 -10.72 -8.72
N ARG A 333 47.16 -9.69 -9.53
CA ARG A 333 48.04 -8.59 -9.11
C ARG A 333 47.41 -7.76 -7.99
N LEU A 334 46.12 -7.43 -8.10
CA LEU A 334 45.38 -6.76 -7.01
C LEU A 334 45.34 -7.62 -5.75
N GLU A 335 45.06 -8.93 -5.87
CA GLU A 335 45.08 -9.88 -4.76
C GLU A 335 46.44 -9.89 -4.06
N ALA A 336 47.55 -9.90 -4.81
CA ALA A 336 48.90 -9.89 -4.25
C ALA A 336 49.20 -8.60 -3.45
N MET A 337 48.75 -7.43 -3.94
CA MET A 337 48.91 -6.16 -3.22
C MET A 337 48.01 -6.05 -1.99
N ALA A 338 46.78 -6.57 -2.08
CA ALA A 338 45.82 -6.52 -0.98
C ALA A 338 46.12 -7.56 0.12
N SER A 339 46.80 -8.66 -0.19
CA SER A 339 47.04 -9.77 0.74
C SER A 339 47.75 -9.39 2.04
N PRO A 340 48.84 -8.59 2.06
CA PRO A 340 49.49 -8.17 3.30
C PRO A 340 48.59 -7.31 4.19
N LEU A 341 47.87 -6.36 3.59
CA LEU A 341 46.95 -5.46 4.29
C LEU A 341 45.72 -6.21 4.82
N LEU A 342 45.23 -7.18 4.06
CA LEU A 342 44.18 -8.09 4.46
C LEU A 342 44.59 -8.92 5.69
N VAL A 343 45.79 -9.50 5.67
CA VAL A 343 46.31 -10.27 6.81
C VAL A 343 46.47 -9.37 8.04
N GLN A 344 46.99 -8.15 7.87
CA GLN A 344 47.09 -7.18 8.95
C GLN A 344 45.73 -6.81 9.53
N ALA A 345 44.72 -6.58 8.69
CA ALA A 345 43.36 -6.26 9.12
C ALA A 345 42.74 -7.42 9.93
N PHE A 346 42.93 -8.67 9.49
CA PHE A 346 42.44 -9.85 10.20
C PHE A 346 43.18 -10.11 11.51
N THR A 347 44.51 -9.97 11.54
CA THR A 347 45.30 -10.17 12.77
C THR A 347 45.08 -9.06 13.80
N SER A 348 44.87 -7.82 13.37
CA SER A 348 44.53 -6.70 14.26
C SER A 348 43.08 -6.72 14.77
N GLY A 349 42.23 -7.61 14.24
CA GLY A 349 40.82 -7.70 14.61
C GLY A 349 39.98 -6.48 14.17
N SER A 350 40.48 -5.67 13.24
CA SER A 350 39.78 -4.48 12.75
C SER A 350 38.62 -4.87 11.85
N ILE A 351 37.39 -4.77 12.37
CA ILE A 351 36.16 -5.08 11.63
C ILE A 351 35.98 -4.14 10.42
N GLU A 352 36.29 -2.85 10.60
CA GLU A 352 36.12 -1.81 9.59
C GLU A 352 36.97 -2.10 8.33
N GLN A 353 38.27 -2.31 8.54
CA GLN A 353 39.21 -2.63 7.46
C GLN A 353 38.90 -3.99 6.83
N SER A 354 38.51 -4.98 7.65
CA SER A 354 38.10 -6.30 7.16
C SER A 354 36.90 -6.22 6.22
N ARG A 355 35.92 -5.35 6.52
CA ARG A 355 34.74 -5.14 5.65
C ARG A 355 35.10 -4.54 4.30
N VAL A 356 36.03 -3.59 4.26
CA VAL A 356 36.51 -2.99 3.00
C VAL A 356 37.09 -4.07 2.09
N PHE A 357 37.99 -4.92 2.61
CA PHE A 357 38.54 -6.01 1.82
C PHE A 357 37.51 -7.09 1.45
N VAL A 358 36.54 -7.39 2.31
CA VAL A 358 35.43 -8.28 1.95
C VAL A 358 34.65 -7.74 0.75
N ARG A 359 34.34 -6.44 0.73
CA ARG A 359 33.65 -5.81 -0.41
C ARG A 359 34.48 -5.90 -1.69
N ILE A 360 35.77 -5.56 -1.62
CA ILE A 360 36.69 -5.59 -2.77
C ILE A 360 36.85 -7.00 -3.33
N PHE A 361 37.12 -8.00 -2.48
CA PHE A 361 37.27 -9.39 -2.91
C PHE A 361 35.96 -10.01 -3.41
N THR A 362 34.81 -9.52 -2.93
CA THR A 362 33.50 -9.93 -3.46
C THR A 362 33.26 -9.32 -4.83
N SER A 363 33.62 -8.04 -5.05
CA SER A 363 33.38 -7.36 -6.34
C SER A 363 34.24 -7.92 -7.47
N ILE A 364 35.43 -8.44 -7.17
CA ILE A 364 36.33 -9.06 -8.16
C ILE A 364 36.13 -10.59 -8.33
N ASP A 365 35.07 -11.16 -7.75
CA ASP A 365 34.75 -12.60 -7.76
C ASP A 365 35.82 -13.53 -7.12
N ARG A 366 36.48 -13.09 -6.03
CA ARG A 366 37.54 -13.83 -5.32
C ARG A 366 37.24 -14.13 -3.85
N LEU A 367 35.95 -14.27 -3.51
CA LEU A 367 35.49 -14.55 -2.14
C LEU A 367 36.06 -15.88 -1.59
N ALA A 368 36.23 -16.90 -2.44
CA ALA A 368 36.79 -18.20 -2.01
C ALA A 368 38.24 -18.09 -1.51
N GLN A 369 39.05 -17.23 -2.15
CA GLN A 369 40.44 -16.95 -1.75
C GLN A 369 40.48 -16.17 -0.45
N LEU A 370 39.63 -15.15 -0.30
CA LEU A 370 39.47 -14.38 0.95
C LEU A 370 39.20 -15.31 2.15
N LEU A 371 38.30 -16.28 1.99
CA LEU A 371 38.01 -17.27 3.03
C LEU A 371 39.24 -18.13 3.38
N LYS A 372 40.09 -18.48 2.41
CA LYS A 372 41.35 -19.20 2.67
C LYS A 372 42.32 -18.33 3.49
N TYR A 373 42.46 -17.05 3.17
CA TYR A 373 43.27 -16.12 3.96
C TYR A 373 42.73 -15.98 5.39
N PHE A 374 41.42 -15.84 5.54
CA PHE A 374 40.77 -15.78 6.85
C PHE A 374 41.06 -17.04 7.69
N HIS A 375 40.85 -18.23 7.14
CA HIS A 375 41.16 -19.49 7.83
C HIS A 375 42.65 -19.61 8.19
N LYS A 376 43.55 -19.16 7.31
CA LYS A 376 45.00 -19.16 7.57
C LYS A 376 45.37 -18.21 8.72
N CYS A 377 44.77 -17.02 8.77
CA CYS A 377 44.98 -16.06 9.85
C CYS A 377 44.46 -16.58 11.20
N GLN A 378 43.25 -17.16 11.21
CA GLN A 378 42.66 -17.78 12.40
C GLN A 378 43.53 -18.93 12.93
N LYS A 379 43.99 -19.82 12.03
CA LYS A 379 44.94 -20.88 12.39
C LYS A 379 46.25 -20.30 12.95
N GLY A 380 46.77 -19.24 12.34
CA GLY A 380 47.96 -18.54 12.81
C GLY A 380 47.79 -18.00 14.24
N GLY A 381 46.64 -17.38 14.54
CA GLY A 381 46.30 -16.90 15.88
C GLY A 381 46.25 -18.01 16.92
N LEU A 382 45.63 -19.16 16.62
CA LEU A 382 45.62 -20.32 17.52
C LEU A 382 47.02 -20.88 17.77
N ILE A 383 47.86 -20.93 16.74
CA ILE A 383 49.26 -21.36 16.88
C ILE A 383 50.02 -20.38 17.78
N GLN A 384 49.83 -19.07 17.63
CA GLN A 384 50.47 -18.09 18.50
C GLN A 384 50.00 -18.22 19.95
N GLN A 385 48.71 -18.47 20.20
CA GLN A 385 48.20 -18.75 21.54
C GLN A 385 48.83 -19.99 22.16
N TRP A 386 49.03 -21.07 21.38
CA TRP A 386 49.77 -22.24 21.85
C TRP A 386 51.19 -21.91 22.27
N HIS A 387 51.94 -21.16 21.45
CA HIS A 387 53.30 -20.73 21.81
C HIS A 387 53.29 -19.85 23.07
N SER A 388 52.33 -18.94 23.20
CA SER A 388 52.19 -18.09 24.40
C SER A 388 51.92 -18.90 25.67
N ILE A 389 51.12 -19.98 25.60
CA ILE A 389 50.86 -20.87 26.74
C ILE A 389 52.16 -21.57 27.15
N LEU A 390 52.95 -22.06 26.18
CA LEU A 390 54.23 -22.71 26.43
C LEU A 390 55.28 -21.76 27.03
N GLU A 391 55.29 -20.49 26.60
CA GLU A 391 56.26 -19.50 27.07
C GLU A 391 55.93 -18.93 28.45
N ALA A 392 54.65 -18.72 28.76
CA ALA A 392 54.19 -18.07 30.00
C ALA A 392 54.20 -19.02 31.21
N ASP A 393 53.88 -20.30 31.01
CA ASP A 393 53.64 -21.25 32.09
C ASP A 393 54.70 -22.36 32.14
N GLN A 394 55.99 -22.02 31.99
CA GLN A 394 57.10 -22.99 31.92
C GLN A 394 57.19 -23.95 33.12
N ASP A 395 56.65 -23.55 34.28
CA ASP A 395 56.65 -24.33 35.51
C ASP A 395 55.43 -25.28 35.66
N GLU A 396 54.44 -25.21 34.75
CA GLU A 396 53.25 -26.05 34.80
C GLU A 396 53.44 -27.40 34.10
N SER A 397 52.57 -28.36 34.42
CA SER A 397 52.63 -29.69 33.80
C SER A 397 52.14 -29.65 32.35
N VAL A 398 52.63 -30.57 31.51
CA VAL A 398 52.15 -30.75 30.12
C VAL A 398 50.63 -30.95 30.07
N THR A 399 50.05 -31.60 31.09
CA THR A 399 48.60 -31.77 31.22
C THR A 399 47.85 -30.46 31.40
N ASP A 400 48.44 -29.49 32.10
CA ASP A 400 47.84 -28.17 32.31
C ASP A 400 47.89 -27.31 31.04
N TRP A 401 49.03 -27.34 30.30
CA TRP A 401 49.14 -26.69 28.99
C TRP A 401 48.13 -27.22 27.98
N LEU A 402 47.98 -28.56 27.91
CA LEU A 402 47.01 -29.21 27.04
C LEU A 402 45.57 -28.83 27.42
N ARG A 403 45.26 -28.75 28.72
CA ARG A 403 43.95 -28.33 29.21
C ARG A 403 43.63 -26.88 28.83
N LYS A 404 44.56 -25.95 29.10
CA LYS A 404 44.40 -24.52 28.75
C LYS A 404 44.22 -24.33 27.24
N PHE A 405 45.01 -25.02 26.43
CA PHE A 405 44.87 -24.93 24.98
C PHE A 405 43.58 -25.59 24.46
N TYR A 406 43.16 -26.71 25.06
CA TYR A 406 41.87 -27.32 24.75
C TYR A 406 40.71 -26.38 25.08
N ASP A 407 40.75 -25.69 26.23
CA ASP A 407 39.74 -24.70 26.62
C ASP A 407 39.70 -23.51 25.63
N ALA A 408 40.86 -23.06 25.14
CA ALA A 408 40.95 -22.02 24.11
C ALA A 408 40.36 -22.49 22.76
N LEU A 409 40.67 -23.71 22.32
CA LEU A 409 40.09 -24.31 21.11
C LEU A 409 38.57 -24.48 21.24
N LEU A 410 38.10 -24.92 22.39
CA LEU A 410 36.68 -25.10 22.68
C LEU A 410 35.94 -23.75 22.68
N SER A 411 36.55 -22.71 23.27
CA SER A 411 36.02 -21.34 23.26
C SER A 411 35.88 -20.80 21.83
N ASN A 412 36.94 -20.90 21.01
CA ASN A 412 36.90 -20.48 19.60
C ASN A 412 35.85 -21.27 18.80
N TRP A 413 35.75 -22.58 19.00
CA TRP A 413 34.69 -23.38 18.37
C TRP A 413 33.28 -22.90 18.77
N HIS A 414 33.06 -22.62 20.05
CA HIS A 414 31.79 -22.07 20.54
C HIS A 414 31.47 -20.72 19.88
N GLU A 415 32.44 -19.83 19.70
CA GLU A 415 32.25 -18.56 19.00
C GLU A 415 31.85 -18.75 17.53
N GLN A 416 32.49 -19.68 16.81
CA GLN A 416 32.12 -19.99 15.42
C GLN A 416 30.69 -20.52 15.30
N CYS A 417 30.27 -21.38 16.24
CA CYS A 417 28.87 -21.85 16.30
C CYS A 417 27.89 -20.70 16.57
N LYS A 418 28.22 -19.77 17.47
CA LYS A 418 27.42 -18.57 17.74
C LYS A 418 27.30 -17.71 16.48
N LEU A 419 28.39 -17.46 15.77
CA LEU A 419 28.40 -16.68 14.54
C LEU A 419 27.54 -17.33 13.44
N ALA A 420 27.64 -18.64 13.24
CA ALA A 420 26.84 -19.37 12.26
C ALA A 420 25.33 -19.29 12.57
N PHE A 421 24.97 -19.38 13.84
CA PHE A 421 23.59 -19.24 14.29
C PHE A 421 23.07 -17.80 14.11
N CYS A 422 23.83 -16.81 14.58
CA CYS A 422 23.51 -15.39 14.41
C CYS A 422 23.35 -15.00 12.94
N LYS A 423 24.22 -15.51 12.06
CA LYS A 423 24.11 -15.30 10.61
C LYS A 423 22.77 -15.81 10.07
N THR A 424 22.36 -17.02 10.46
CA THR A 424 21.07 -17.57 10.01
C THR A 424 19.89 -16.68 10.42
N ILE A 425 19.92 -16.13 11.64
CA ILE A 425 18.88 -15.21 12.13
C ILE A 425 18.96 -13.85 11.41
N ALA A 426 20.17 -13.36 11.14
CA ALA A 426 20.37 -12.12 10.41
C ALA A 426 19.86 -12.24 8.97
N ASP A 427 20.12 -13.35 8.29
CA ASP A 427 19.63 -13.64 6.93
C ASP A 427 18.08 -13.68 6.89
N GLU A 428 17.42 -14.10 7.98
CA GLU A 428 15.95 -14.05 8.11
C GLU A 428 15.41 -12.62 8.36
N CYS A 429 16.17 -11.79 9.08
CA CYS A 429 15.78 -10.41 9.40
C CYS A 429 16.12 -9.41 8.30
N GLN A 430 17.16 -9.67 7.51
CA GLN A 430 17.69 -8.78 6.50
C GLN A 430 16.66 -8.37 5.44
N PRO A 431 15.85 -9.28 4.86
CA PRO A 431 14.84 -8.89 3.87
C PRO A 431 13.80 -7.92 4.43
N PHE A 432 13.44 -8.08 5.71
CA PHE A 432 12.56 -7.13 6.40
C PHE A 432 13.27 -5.77 6.50
N LEU A 433 14.50 -5.72 7.02
CA LEU A 433 15.22 -4.47 7.18
C LEU A 433 15.43 -3.72 5.86
N GLN A 434 15.85 -4.42 4.80
CA GLN A 434 16.07 -3.83 3.48
C GLN A 434 14.78 -3.25 2.89
N ARG A 435 13.67 -3.97 3.00
CA ARG A 435 12.37 -3.52 2.47
C ARG A 435 11.90 -2.19 3.08
N PHE A 436 12.14 -2.00 4.38
CA PHE A 436 11.74 -0.78 5.10
C PHE A 436 12.82 0.33 5.11
N GLN A 437 13.93 0.14 4.39
CA GLN A 437 14.97 1.15 4.14
C GLN A 437 14.77 1.91 2.80
N THR A 438 13.59 1.83 2.20
CA THR A 438 13.27 2.53 0.95
C THR A 438 12.58 3.88 1.21
N SER A 439 12.61 4.80 0.23
CA SER A 439 11.87 6.06 0.29
C SER A 439 10.37 5.92 -0.02
N LYS A 440 9.96 4.76 -0.53
CA LYS A 440 8.60 4.42 -0.99
C LYS A 440 7.64 4.16 0.18
N PRO A 441 6.33 4.44 0.05
CA PRO A 441 5.39 4.33 1.18
C PRO A 441 5.17 2.86 1.61
N MET A 442 5.95 2.39 2.58
CA MET A 442 5.91 0.99 3.04
C MET A 442 4.96 0.71 4.20
N THR A 443 4.34 1.75 4.78
CA THR A 443 3.45 1.63 5.95
C THR A 443 2.32 0.61 5.76
N PRO A 444 1.64 0.51 4.59
CA PRO A 444 0.61 -0.51 4.37
C PRO A 444 1.09 -1.96 4.55
N TYR A 445 2.36 -2.24 4.24
CA TYR A 445 2.93 -3.59 4.34
C TYR A 445 3.44 -3.95 5.73
N LEU A 446 3.56 -2.98 6.64
CA LEU A 446 4.21 -3.15 7.94
C LEU A 446 3.56 -4.22 8.81
N PHE A 447 2.22 -4.27 8.84
CA PHE A 447 1.48 -5.24 9.64
C PHE A 447 1.82 -6.68 9.24
N GLU A 448 1.64 -7.00 7.96
CA GLU A 448 1.87 -8.35 7.43
C GLU A 448 3.35 -8.73 7.48
N ALA A 449 4.25 -7.77 7.23
CA ALA A 449 5.69 -7.99 7.29
C ALA A 449 6.18 -8.33 8.70
N VAL A 450 5.68 -7.62 9.73
CA VAL A 450 6.05 -7.91 11.14
C VAL A 450 5.42 -9.20 11.62
N GLU A 451 4.17 -9.50 11.25
CA GLU A 451 3.55 -10.79 11.56
C GLU A 451 4.36 -11.95 10.94
N LYS A 452 4.77 -11.81 9.67
CA LYS A 452 5.58 -12.81 8.97
C LYS A 452 6.95 -13.01 9.63
N LEU A 453 7.67 -11.93 9.96
CA LEU A 453 8.96 -11.99 10.65
C LEU A 453 8.84 -12.67 12.03
N LEU A 454 7.84 -12.27 12.82
CA LEU A 454 7.62 -12.84 14.14
C LEU A 454 7.29 -14.34 14.05
N ARG A 455 6.47 -14.74 13.07
CA ARG A 455 6.12 -16.13 12.81
C ARG A 455 7.33 -16.98 12.42
N TYR A 456 8.22 -16.48 11.57
CA TYR A 456 9.45 -17.20 11.21
C TYR A 456 10.31 -17.47 12.44
N LEU A 457 10.61 -16.45 13.25
CA LEU A 457 11.44 -16.60 14.45
C LEU A 457 10.78 -17.51 15.49
N MET A 458 9.46 -17.37 15.70
CA MET A 458 8.73 -18.20 16.66
C MET A 458 8.65 -19.67 16.22
N ASN A 459 8.50 -19.97 14.93
CA ASN A 459 8.48 -21.35 14.44
C ASN A 459 9.76 -22.14 14.77
N ARG A 460 10.89 -21.46 15.06
CA ARG A 460 12.15 -22.12 15.41
C ARG A 460 12.22 -22.60 16.86
N CYS A 461 11.37 -22.07 17.75
CA CYS A 461 11.46 -22.34 19.20
C CYS A 461 10.12 -22.50 19.93
N VAL A 462 8.99 -22.15 19.31
CA VAL A 462 7.63 -22.21 19.90
C VAL A 462 6.89 -23.45 19.37
N LYS A 463 6.06 -24.07 20.21
CA LYS A 463 5.27 -25.25 19.82
C LYS A 463 4.30 -24.93 18.68
N PRO A 464 4.14 -25.84 17.69
CA PRO A 464 3.30 -25.61 16.52
C PRO A 464 1.82 -25.38 16.87
N ASP A 465 1.33 -25.95 17.99
CA ASP A 465 -0.05 -25.76 18.44
C ASP A 465 -0.38 -24.31 18.78
N LEU A 466 0.59 -23.56 19.31
CA LEU A 466 0.42 -22.15 19.67
C LEU A 466 0.53 -21.23 18.44
N MET A 467 1.15 -21.70 17.35
CA MET A 467 1.36 -20.94 16.12
C MET A 467 0.10 -20.80 15.25
N LYS A 468 -1.03 -21.41 15.64
CA LYS A 468 -2.33 -21.29 14.94
C LYS A 468 -2.94 -19.89 15.05
N CYS A 469 -2.46 -19.07 15.99
CA CYS A 469 -2.94 -17.71 16.20
C CYS A 469 -2.41 -16.73 15.12
N THR A 470 -3.15 -15.66 14.83
CA THR A 470 -2.81 -14.63 13.82
C THR A 470 -2.87 -13.21 14.40
N GLY A 471 -2.11 -12.29 13.79
CA GLY A 471 -2.07 -10.88 14.14
C GLY A 471 -1.74 -10.61 15.62
N PRO A 472 -2.51 -9.76 16.34
CA PRO A 472 -2.20 -9.36 17.72
C PRO A 472 -2.15 -10.54 18.71
N LYS A 473 -2.82 -11.66 18.41
CA LYS A 473 -2.80 -12.83 19.29
C LYS A 473 -1.40 -13.46 19.40
N LEU A 474 -0.55 -13.31 18.38
CA LEU A 474 0.86 -13.74 18.43
C LEU A 474 1.66 -13.02 19.52
N LEU A 475 1.26 -11.81 19.90
CA LEU A 475 1.91 -11.05 20.97
C LEU A 475 1.58 -11.59 22.37
N SER A 476 0.52 -12.38 22.50
CA SER A 476 0.09 -12.94 23.79
C SER A 476 0.84 -14.22 24.17
N ILE A 477 1.59 -14.80 23.23
CA ILE A 477 2.38 -16.00 23.46
C ILE A 477 3.60 -15.62 24.28
N ASP A 478 3.63 -16.05 25.54
CA ASP A 478 4.75 -15.84 26.44
C ASP A 478 5.88 -16.83 26.11
N THR A 479 6.96 -16.31 25.52
CA THR A 479 8.15 -17.08 25.16
C THR A 479 9.08 -17.35 26.34
N LYS A 480 8.78 -16.83 27.54
CA LYS A 480 9.54 -17.14 28.77
C LYS A 480 9.07 -18.43 29.44
N LYS A 481 7.84 -18.86 29.18
CA LYS A 481 7.29 -20.11 29.74
C LYS A 481 7.82 -21.32 28.97
N SER A 482 8.48 -22.23 29.67
CA SER A 482 9.02 -23.47 29.09
C SER A 482 7.95 -24.35 28.45
N GLU A 483 6.70 -24.29 28.92
CA GLU A 483 5.55 -25.03 28.39
C GLU A 483 5.18 -24.63 26.96
N ASN A 484 5.48 -23.40 26.56
CA ASN A 484 5.16 -22.87 25.23
C ASN A 484 6.25 -23.19 24.20
N LEU A 485 7.43 -23.60 24.66
CA LEU A 485 8.61 -23.82 23.84
C LEU A 485 8.74 -25.30 23.46
N ILE A 486 9.35 -25.55 22.30
CA ILE A 486 9.78 -26.90 21.96
C ILE A 486 10.96 -27.32 22.84
N LEU A 487 11.14 -28.63 22.99
CA LEU A 487 12.26 -29.22 23.72
C LEU A 487 13.58 -28.72 23.10
N SER A 488 14.58 -28.41 23.95
CA SER A 488 15.85 -27.83 23.49
C SER A 488 16.47 -28.63 22.33
N LYS A 489 16.43 -29.96 22.40
CA LYS A 489 16.94 -30.85 21.35
C LYS A 489 16.33 -30.64 19.96
N ASN A 490 15.12 -30.09 19.88
CA ASN A 490 14.36 -29.95 18.64
C ASN A 490 14.38 -28.50 18.10
N ILE A 491 15.12 -27.60 18.74
CA ILE A 491 15.24 -26.21 18.26
C ILE A 491 15.86 -26.20 16.87
N ASP A 492 15.27 -25.41 15.98
CA ASP A 492 15.90 -25.18 14.70
C ASP A 492 17.03 -24.14 14.83
N ILE A 493 18.26 -24.64 14.95
CA ILE A 493 19.49 -23.84 14.99
C ILE A 493 20.10 -23.60 13.59
N GLY A 494 19.45 -24.08 12.52
CA GLY A 494 19.92 -23.94 11.14
C GLY A 494 20.94 -24.98 10.70
N PHE A 495 21.07 -25.17 9.39
CA PHE A 495 21.92 -26.22 8.79
C PHE A 495 23.41 -26.00 9.04
N ALA A 496 23.91 -24.77 8.91
CA ALA A 496 25.32 -24.44 9.11
C ALA A 496 25.78 -24.74 10.55
N THR A 497 24.97 -24.33 11.53
CA THR A 497 25.22 -24.60 12.96
C THR A 497 25.14 -26.10 13.25
N LYS A 498 24.14 -26.82 12.74
CA LYS A 498 24.02 -28.28 12.88
C LYS A 498 25.25 -29.01 12.34
N ARG A 499 25.75 -28.58 11.17
CA ARG A 499 26.97 -29.13 10.57
C ARG A 499 28.19 -28.91 11.48
N LEU A 500 28.38 -27.69 11.96
CA LEU A 500 29.47 -27.35 12.89
C LEU A 500 29.37 -28.06 14.26
N LEU A 501 28.18 -28.55 14.64
CA LEU A 501 27.97 -29.38 15.84
C LEU A 501 28.17 -30.88 15.60
N GLY A 502 28.03 -31.33 14.34
CA GLY A 502 28.12 -32.74 13.96
C GLY A 502 29.49 -33.17 13.42
N GLU A 503 30.22 -32.28 12.74
CA GLU A 503 31.47 -32.58 12.03
C GLU A 503 32.74 -32.25 12.84
N THR A 504 32.66 -32.12 14.17
CA THR A 504 33.81 -31.66 14.97
C THR A 504 34.81 -32.77 15.26
N ALA A 505 36.09 -32.52 14.95
CA ALA A 505 37.21 -33.33 15.43
C ALA A 505 37.43 -33.22 16.96
N ILE A 506 36.86 -32.18 17.59
CA ILE A 506 36.85 -31.99 19.04
C ILE A 506 35.73 -32.88 19.62
N THR A 507 36.07 -33.72 20.59
CA THR A 507 35.11 -34.52 21.37
C THR A 507 34.29 -33.63 22.29
N VAL A 508 33.34 -32.89 21.72
CA VAL A 508 32.41 -32.06 22.49
C VAL A 508 31.41 -32.98 23.20
N THR A 509 31.30 -32.82 24.52
CA THR A 509 30.35 -33.61 25.31
C THR A 509 28.90 -33.26 24.93
N GLU A 510 27.98 -34.24 25.01
CA GLU A 510 26.56 -33.99 24.77
C GLU A 510 25.97 -32.90 25.69
N ARG A 511 26.55 -32.74 26.89
CA ARG A 511 26.22 -31.65 27.80
C ARG A 511 26.53 -30.27 27.21
N GLN A 512 27.73 -30.07 26.67
CA GLN A 512 28.13 -28.79 26.06
C GLN A 512 27.30 -28.45 24.81
N LYS A 513 26.94 -29.47 24.01
CA LYS A 513 26.00 -29.28 22.89
C LYS A 513 24.63 -28.81 23.37
N LEU A 514 24.10 -29.43 24.42
CA LEU A 514 22.82 -29.03 25.01
C LEU A 514 22.87 -27.64 25.66
N GLU A 515 23.98 -27.27 26.30
CA GLU A 515 24.22 -25.94 26.85
C GLU A 515 24.22 -24.88 25.73
N PHE A 516 24.94 -25.11 24.63
CA PHE A 516 24.91 -24.21 23.46
C PHE A 516 23.50 -24.08 22.86
N ILE A 517 22.78 -25.19 22.69
CA ILE A 517 21.40 -25.17 22.20
C ILE A 517 20.48 -24.38 23.15
N HIS A 518 20.72 -24.46 24.46
CA HIS A 518 20.01 -23.65 25.44
C HIS A 518 20.33 -22.15 25.29
N GLU A 519 21.59 -21.78 25.04
CA GLU A 519 21.98 -20.40 24.72
C GLU A 519 21.28 -19.88 23.46
N CYS A 520 21.24 -20.68 22.39
CA CYS A 520 20.52 -20.34 21.15
C CYS A 520 19.03 -20.10 21.42
N ARG A 521 18.41 -20.95 22.25
CA ARG A 521 17.02 -20.75 22.69
C ARG A 521 16.85 -19.43 23.42
N SER A 522 17.74 -19.15 24.37
CA SER A 522 17.69 -17.94 25.20
C SER A 522 17.81 -16.67 24.34
N MET A 523 18.69 -16.70 23.33
CA MET A 523 18.83 -15.60 22.37
C MET A 523 17.54 -15.39 21.57
N LEU A 524 16.95 -16.47 21.01
CA LEU A 524 15.69 -16.41 20.26
C LEU A 524 14.53 -15.88 21.11
N THR A 525 14.34 -16.43 22.32
CA THR A 525 13.24 -16.00 23.20
C THR A 525 13.40 -14.54 23.61
N THR A 526 14.63 -14.10 23.88
CA THR A 526 14.93 -12.70 24.20
C THR A 526 14.66 -11.78 23.00
N MET A 527 15.07 -12.17 21.80
CA MET A 527 14.82 -11.42 20.57
C MET A 527 13.32 -11.32 20.26
N ILE A 528 12.59 -12.44 20.34
CA ILE A 528 11.14 -12.47 20.14
C ILE A 528 10.44 -11.61 21.18
N ALA A 529 10.84 -11.69 22.46
CA ALA A 529 10.26 -10.86 23.51
C ALA A 529 10.48 -9.37 23.24
N LYS A 530 11.66 -8.97 22.74
CA LYS A 530 11.93 -7.58 22.34
C LYS A 530 11.09 -7.14 21.14
N LEU A 531 10.95 -7.99 20.13
CA LEU A 531 10.07 -7.72 18.98
C LEU A 531 8.60 -7.63 19.40
N GLN A 532 8.13 -8.46 20.33
CA GLN A 532 6.77 -8.41 20.89
C GLN A 532 6.55 -7.15 21.75
N GLU A 533 7.54 -6.73 22.54
CA GLU A 533 7.49 -5.54 23.39
C GLU A 533 7.23 -4.27 22.56
N LYS A 534 7.99 -4.09 21.47
CA LYS A 534 7.96 -2.89 20.61
C LYS A 534 7.18 -3.08 19.31
N SER A 535 6.36 -4.13 19.22
CA SER A 535 5.68 -4.48 17.97
C SER A 535 4.61 -3.46 17.55
N PRO A 536 4.61 -3.00 16.28
CA PRO A 536 3.52 -2.19 15.73
C PRO A 536 2.21 -2.99 15.60
N LEU A 537 2.23 -4.32 15.73
CA LEU A 537 1.02 -5.16 15.76
C LEU A 537 0.07 -4.82 16.92
N LYS A 538 0.56 -4.15 17.98
CA LYS A 538 -0.28 -3.64 19.08
C LYS A 538 -1.18 -2.48 18.64
N GLN A 539 -0.76 -1.73 17.62
CA GLN A 539 -1.42 -0.51 17.21
C GLN A 539 -2.55 -0.83 16.22
N LYS A 540 -3.77 -0.40 16.57
CA LYS A 540 -4.95 -0.60 15.72
C LYS A 540 -4.79 0.12 14.37
N ALA A 541 -4.19 1.31 14.36
CA ALA A 541 -3.93 2.05 13.14
C ALA A 541 -3.04 1.30 12.14
N VAL A 542 -1.96 0.65 12.60
CA VAL A 542 -1.08 -0.15 11.72
C VAL A 542 -1.84 -1.33 11.10
N ARG A 543 -2.70 -1.98 11.89
CA ARG A 543 -3.61 -3.01 11.38
C ARG A 543 -4.65 -2.46 10.41
N GLY A 544 -5.08 -1.22 10.61
CA GLY A 544 -5.97 -0.52 9.68
C GLY A 544 -5.28 -0.23 8.35
N LEU A 545 -4.04 0.26 8.38
CA LEU A 545 -3.25 0.64 7.21
C LEU A 545 -2.99 -0.52 6.23
N SER A 546 -2.97 -1.76 6.72
CA SER A 546 -2.86 -2.94 5.85
C SER A 546 -4.09 -3.24 5.01
N SER A 547 -5.17 -2.46 5.14
CA SER A 547 -6.24 -2.47 4.15
C SER A 547 -5.77 -1.92 2.79
N LEU A 548 -4.73 -1.09 2.77
CA LEU A 548 -4.18 -0.52 1.53
C LEU A 548 -3.18 -1.47 0.85
N ASP A 549 -2.91 -2.64 1.42
CA ASP A 549 -2.06 -3.67 0.81
C ASP A 549 -2.82 -4.36 -0.35
N PRO A 550 -2.30 -4.31 -1.60
CA PRO A 550 -2.89 -4.98 -2.75
C PRO A 550 -3.19 -6.46 -2.51
N CYS A 551 -2.29 -7.17 -1.81
CA CYS A 551 -2.48 -8.60 -1.54
C CYS A 551 -3.72 -8.83 -0.65
N VAL A 552 -3.95 -7.97 0.35
CA VAL A 552 -5.10 -8.08 1.25
C VAL A 552 -6.40 -7.78 0.51
N ILE A 553 -6.39 -6.78 -0.38
CA ILE A 553 -7.55 -6.40 -1.21
C ILE A 553 -7.92 -7.52 -2.19
N GLN A 554 -6.95 -8.09 -2.90
CA GLN A 554 -7.18 -9.12 -3.91
C GLN A 554 -7.58 -10.49 -3.34
N HIS A 555 -6.98 -10.91 -2.22
CA HIS A 555 -7.21 -12.24 -1.64
C HIS A 555 -8.32 -12.25 -0.59
N SER A 556 -8.56 -11.13 0.08
CA SER A 556 -9.47 -11.05 1.24
C SER A 556 -10.20 -9.70 1.31
N PRO A 557 -11.07 -9.36 0.34
CA PRO A 557 -11.70 -8.03 0.25
C PRO A 557 -12.55 -7.69 1.48
N GLN A 558 -13.24 -8.68 2.07
CA GLN A 558 -14.03 -8.48 3.30
C GLN A 558 -13.14 -8.10 4.50
N LEU A 559 -11.95 -8.69 4.60
CA LEU A 559 -10.98 -8.34 5.64
C LEU A 559 -10.40 -6.95 5.40
N ALA A 560 -10.10 -6.61 4.15
CA ALA A 560 -9.63 -5.28 3.76
C ALA A 560 -10.64 -4.19 4.15
N GLN A 561 -11.92 -4.39 3.83
CA GLN A 561 -13.01 -3.48 4.21
C GLN A 561 -13.12 -3.29 5.72
N LYS A 562 -13.05 -4.38 6.50
CA LYS A 562 -13.09 -4.32 7.96
C LYS A 562 -11.87 -3.61 8.55
N ARG A 563 -10.67 -3.80 7.97
CA ARG A 563 -9.46 -3.10 8.40
C ARG A 563 -9.54 -1.62 8.05
N PHE A 564 -10.07 -1.27 6.88
CA PHE A 564 -10.25 0.11 6.45
C PHE A 564 -11.26 0.85 7.33
N SER A 565 -12.35 0.21 7.76
CA SER A 565 -13.28 0.85 8.70
C SER A 565 -12.61 1.16 10.04
N PHE A 566 -11.78 0.25 10.57
CA PHE A 566 -10.99 0.55 11.76
C PHE A 566 -9.99 1.68 11.54
N LEU A 567 -9.38 1.77 10.35
CA LEU A 567 -8.48 2.88 10.03
C LEU A 567 -9.20 4.23 10.08
N LEU A 568 -10.39 4.32 9.49
CA LEU A 568 -11.20 5.53 9.49
C LEU A 568 -11.62 5.93 10.91
N GLU A 569 -12.02 4.96 11.76
CA GLU A 569 -12.33 5.21 13.18
C GLU A 569 -11.12 5.80 13.92
N GLU A 570 -9.92 5.23 13.74
CA GLU A 570 -8.71 5.71 14.40
C GLU A 570 -8.27 7.10 13.90
N LEU A 571 -8.40 7.37 12.59
CA LEU A 571 -8.11 8.68 12.02
C LEU A 571 -9.12 9.76 12.48
N ASN A 572 -10.39 9.38 12.66
CA ASN A 572 -11.44 10.27 13.14
C ASN A 572 -11.26 10.57 14.63
N HIS A 573 -10.96 9.56 15.47
CA HIS A 573 -10.61 9.77 16.88
C HIS A 573 -9.38 10.68 17.07
N ALA A 574 -8.43 10.63 16.13
CA ALA A 574 -7.28 11.51 16.10
C ALA A 574 -7.58 12.94 15.58
N ASN A 575 -8.85 13.24 15.21
CA ASN A 575 -9.29 14.47 14.55
C ASN A 575 -8.50 14.80 13.27
N ILE A 576 -8.01 13.79 12.56
CA ILE A 576 -7.28 13.96 11.28
C ILE A 576 -8.28 14.08 10.12
N ILE A 577 -9.39 13.34 10.20
CA ILE A 577 -10.49 13.37 9.23
C ILE A 577 -11.81 13.69 9.94
N ASN A 578 -12.80 14.17 9.21
CA ASN A 578 -14.16 14.42 9.75
C ASN A 578 -15.12 13.27 9.40
N ASP A 579 -16.27 13.24 10.08
CA ASP A 579 -17.28 12.18 9.92
C ASP A 579 -17.77 12.03 8.47
N VAL A 580 -17.95 13.15 7.76
CA VAL A 580 -18.46 13.18 6.38
C VAL A 580 -17.46 12.53 5.43
N LEU A 581 -16.17 12.88 5.56
CA LEU A 581 -15.10 12.33 4.74
C LEU A 581 -14.90 10.84 5.05
N ALA A 582 -14.97 10.45 6.33
CA ALA A 582 -14.86 9.06 6.74
C ALA A 582 -15.97 8.19 6.12
N GLU A 583 -17.24 8.62 6.23
CA GLU A 583 -18.37 7.83 5.72
C GLU A 583 -18.39 7.76 4.19
N ASN A 584 -18.00 8.84 3.50
CA ASN A 584 -17.88 8.84 2.04
C ASN A 584 -16.71 7.95 1.59
N ALA A 585 -15.52 8.09 2.19
CA ALA A 585 -14.37 7.25 1.86
C ALA A 585 -14.65 5.76 2.09
N LYS A 586 -15.42 5.41 3.14
CA LYS A 586 -15.85 4.04 3.41
C LYS A 586 -16.70 3.46 2.29
N LYS A 587 -17.65 4.23 1.76
CA LYS A 587 -18.51 3.83 0.62
C LYS A 587 -17.71 3.67 -0.67
N GLU A 588 -16.83 4.63 -0.96
CA GLU A 588 -15.96 4.60 -2.13
C GLU A 588 -15.00 3.40 -2.08
N TYR A 589 -14.44 3.09 -0.91
CA TYR A 589 -13.59 1.92 -0.72
C TYR A 589 -14.34 0.59 -0.84
N LEU A 590 -15.58 0.51 -0.37
CA LEU A 590 -16.44 -0.67 -0.59
C LEU A 590 -16.64 -0.94 -2.08
N HIS A 591 -16.89 0.11 -2.87
CA HIS A 591 -16.98 -0.02 -4.32
C HIS A 591 -15.64 -0.51 -4.91
N PHE A 592 -14.52 0.11 -4.51
CA PHE A 592 -13.18 -0.26 -4.96
C PHE A 592 -12.84 -1.73 -4.69
N CYS A 593 -13.10 -2.25 -3.48
CA CYS A 593 -12.84 -3.65 -3.14
C CYS A 593 -13.75 -4.65 -3.88
N ASN A 594 -14.88 -4.19 -4.42
CA ASN A 594 -15.84 -5.03 -5.15
C ASN A 594 -15.65 -4.99 -6.67
N LEU A 595 -14.62 -4.30 -7.17
CA LEU A 595 -14.22 -4.36 -8.57
C LEU A 595 -13.89 -5.81 -9.00
N LYS A 596 -13.99 -6.11 -10.30
CA LYS A 596 -13.73 -7.46 -10.77
C LYS A 596 -12.27 -7.83 -10.51
N LYS A 597 -12.01 -9.11 -10.20
CA LYS A 597 -10.65 -9.62 -9.95
C LYS A 597 -9.69 -9.31 -11.11
N SER A 598 -10.17 -9.34 -12.36
CA SER A 598 -9.38 -8.97 -13.54
C SER A 598 -8.99 -7.49 -13.56
N GLU A 599 -9.89 -6.59 -13.15
CA GLU A 599 -9.64 -5.14 -13.07
C GLU A 599 -8.64 -4.83 -11.95
N LEU A 600 -8.79 -5.46 -10.78
CA LEU A 600 -7.83 -5.34 -9.68
C LEU A 600 -6.47 -5.94 -10.02
N GLN A 601 -6.42 -6.99 -10.83
CA GLN A 601 -5.17 -7.56 -11.34
C GLN A 601 -4.48 -6.64 -12.33
N GLU A 602 -5.22 -5.93 -13.19
CA GLU A 602 -4.61 -4.93 -14.08
C GLU A 602 -4.08 -3.72 -13.31
N ILE A 603 -4.83 -3.21 -12.32
CA ILE A 603 -4.42 -2.08 -11.47
C ILE A 603 -3.14 -2.41 -10.69
N PHE A 604 -3.08 -3.62 -10.11
CA PHE A 604 -1.94 -4.05 -9.29
C PHE A 604 -0.91 -4.91 -10.04
N ARG A 605 -1.03 -5.06 -11.36
CA ARG A 605 -0.03 -5.75 -12.20
C ARG A 605 1.40 -5.26 -11.96
N PRO A 606 1.66 -3.95 -11.73
CA PRO A 606 2.99 -3.47 -11.38
C PRO A 606 3.52 -4.01 -10.03
N CYS A 607 2.65 -4.44 -9.11
CA CYS A 607 3.05 -5.06 -7.85
C CYS A 607 3.41 -6.55 -7.97
N ASP A 608 2.88 -7.27 -8.97
CA ASP A 608 3.08 -8.72 -9.12
C ASP A 608 4.52 -9.10 -9.52
N GLN A 609 5.28 -8.16 -10.10
CA GLN A 609 6.63 -8.43 -10.60
C GLN A 609 7.72 -8.33 -9.54
N PHE A 610 7.40 -8.06 -8.26
CA PHE A 610 8.41 -7.75 -7.23
C PHE A 610 9.45 -6.71 -7.71
N SER A 611 9.09 -5.88 -8.71
CA SER A 611 9.97 -4.83 -9.17
C SER A 611 9.80 -3.69 -8.19
N ASP A 612 10.89 -3.37 -7.50
CA ASP A 612 11.03 -2.17 -6.69
C ASP A 612 11.01 -0.90 -7.58
N GLU A 613 10.31 -0.90 -8.72
CA GLU A 613 10.26 0.22 -9.67
C GLU A 613 9.09 1.15 -9.36
N VAL A 614 7.87 0.64 -9.15
CA VAL A 614 6.68 1.50 -8.93
C VAL A 614 6.21 1.49 -7.47
N GLY A 615 5.98 2.66 -6.87
CA GLY A 615 5.46 2.80 -5.50
C GLY A 615 3.92 2.74 -5.42
N LEU A 616 3.38 2.39 -4.25
CA LEU A 616 1.92 2.36 -4.04
C LEU A 616 1.26 3.73 -4.26
N ASP A 617 1.96 4.81 -3.94
CA ASP A 617 1.58 6.18 -4.24
C ASP A 617 1.38 6.43 -5.74
N THR A 618 2.26 5.90 -6.58
CA THR A 618 2.12 6.00 -8.04
C THR A 618 0.94 5.18 -8.55
N ILE A 619 0.72 3.98 -7.99
CA ILE A 619 -0.37 3.07 -8.39
C ILE A 619 -1.73 3.63 -7.98
N TYR A 620 -1.88 4.03 -6.72
CA TYR A 620 -3.12 4.66 -6.27
C TYR A 620 -3.31 6.03 -6.93
N GLY A 621 -2.24 6.78 -7.19
CA GLY A 621 -2.30 8.05 -7.90
C GLY A 621 -2.79 7.91 -9.33
N SER A 622 -2.27 6.95 -10.11
CA SER A 622 -2.66 6.77 -11.51
C SER A 622 -4.13 6.40 -11.68
N PHE A 623 -4.70 5.71 -10.70
CA PHE A 623 -6.09 5.25 -10.74
C PHE A 623 -7.09 6.20 -10.06
N LEU A 624 -6.73 6.80 -8.91
CA LEU A 624 -7.67 7.58 -8.10
C LEU A 624 -7.63 9.10 -8.40
N ILE A 625 -6.57 9.61 -9.03
CA ILE A 625 -6.47 11.05 -9.33
C ILE A 625 -7.40 11.41 -10.50
N GLY A 626 -8.35 12.31 -10.23
CA GLY A 626 -9.23 12.89 -11.27
C GLY A 626 -10.56 12.16 -11.44
N GLU A 627 -10.76 11.00 -10.79
CA GLU A 627 -12.06 10.32 -10.77
C GLU A 627 -12.98 10.90 -9.71
N ALA A 628 -14.14 11.41 -10.14
CA ALA A 628 -15.15 11.98 -9.23
C ALA A 628 -15.67 10.96 -8.20
N ASN A 629 -15.62 9.66 -8.54
CA ASN A 629 -16.15 8.57 -7.72
C ASN A 629 -15.23 8.16 -6.55
N TYR A 630 -13.97 8.61 -6.53
CA TYR A 630 -12.98 8.18 -5.52
C TYR A 630 -12.28 9.35 -4.82
N LYS A 631 -12.89 10.54 -4.85
CA LYS A 631 -12.29 11.77 -4.34
C LYS A 631 -11.95 11.67 -2.85
N HIS A 632 -12.89 11.18 -2.02
CA HIS A 632 -12.71 11.13 -0.57
C HIS A 632 -11.76 9.99 -0.18
N LEU A 633 -11.82 8.87 -0.89
CA LEU A 633 -10.90 7.76 -0.73
C LEU A 633 -9.46 8.19 -1.01
N TRP A 634 -9.23 8.95 -2.08
CA TRP A 634 -7.90 9.47 -2.39
C TRP A 634 -7.38 10.41 -1.30
N GLU A 635 -8.23 11.24 -0.71
CA GLU A 635 -7.85 12.10 0.42
C GLU A 635 -7.35 11.30 1.63
N VAL A 636 -8.05 10.22 1.99
CA VAL A 636 -7.61 9.31 3.08
C VAL A 636 -6.32 8.59 2.72
N ILE A 637 -6.21 8.04 1.51
CA ILE A 637 -5.03 7.29 1.07
C ILE A 637 -3.79 8.19 1.07
N LYS A 638 -3.89 9.43 0.61
CA LYS A 638 -2.79 10.41 0.69
C LYS A 638 -2.29 10.58 2.11
N ILE A 639 -3.19 10.76 3.09
CA ILE A 639 -2.82 10.90 4.50
C ILE A 639 -2.04 9.66 4.97
N CYS A 640 -2.48 8.46 4.56
CA CYS A 640 -1.87 7.20 4.95
C CYS A 640 -0.49 6.96 4.33
N LEU A 641 -0.31 7.30 3.04
CA LEU A 641 0.95 7.07 2.31
C LEU A 641 2.04 8.11 2.65
N VAL A 642 1.68 9.24 3.25
CA VAL A 642 2.63 10.25 3.76
C VAL A 642 3.20 9.88 5.14
N LEU A 643 2.66 8.85 5.81
CA LEU A 643 3.19 8.38 7.09
C LEU A 643 4.60 7.80 6.92
N SER A 644 5.53 8.25 7.78
CA SER A 644 6.90 7.72 7.82
C SER A 644 6.91 6.21 8.11
N HIS A 645 7.48 5.45 7.18
CA HIS A 645 7.54 3.98 7.21
C HIS A 645 8.92 3.40 7.56
N GLY A 646 9.95 4.24 7.72
CA GLY A 646 11.32 3.81 7.95
C GLY A 646 12.29 4.95 8.30
N ASN A 647 13.54 4.59 8.62
CA ASN A 647 14.58 5.58 8.94
C ASN A 647 15.17 6.25 7.70
N ALA A 648 15.17 5.59 6.53
CA ALA A 648 15.82 6.08 5.31
C ALA A 648 15.30 7.45 4.82
N THR A 649 13.98 7.67 4.80
CA THR A 649 13.42 8.98 4.40
C THR A 649 13.81 10.10 5.38
N VAL A 650 13.89 9.77 6.67
CA VAL A 650 14.22 10.74 7.72
C VAL A 650 15.72 11.04 7.74
N GLU A 651 16.56 10.02 7.60
CA GLU A 651 18.01 10.16 7.46
C GLU A 651 18.38 10.87 6.16
N GLY A 652 17.70 10.56 5.05
CA GLY A 652 17.79 11.31 3.79
C GLY A 652 17.39 12.78 3.98
N GLY A 653 16.29 13.04 4.68
CA GLY A 653 15.88 14.40 5.05
C GLY A 653 16.94 15.13 5.88
N PHE A 654 17.52 14.48 6.89
CA PHE A 654 18.60 15.06 7.70
C PHE A 654 19.88 15.28 6.90
N SER A 655 20.25 14.36 6.02
CA SER A 655 21.43 14.46 5.16
C SER A 655 21.30 15.61 4.16
N VAL A 656 20.15 15.72 3.50
CA VAL A 656 19.91 16.85 2.59
C VAL A 656 19.78 18.16 3.36
N ASN A 657 19.18 18.16 4.56
CA ASN A 657 19.18 19.36 5.39
C ASN A 657 20.62 19.73 5.81
N LYS A 658 21.46 18.76 6.17
CA LYS A 658 22.87 18.98 6.50
C LYS A 658 23.66 19.54 5.31
N SER A 659 23.39 19.08 4.09
CA SER A 659 24.05 19.60 2.88
C SER A 659 23.56 21.00 2.49
N LEU A 660 22.32 21.37 2.85
CA LEU A 660 21.76 22.70 2.62
C LEU A 660 22.14 23.72 3.71
N LEU A 661 22.50 23.26 4.91
CA LEU A 661 22.81 24.14 6.04
C LEU A 661 24.15 24.86 5.87
N VAL A 662 24.09 26.19 5.96
CA VAL A 662 25.25 27.08 6.08
C VAL A 662 25.20 27.80 7.44
N GLU A 663 26.35 28.22 7.97
CA GLU A 663 26.42 28.95 9.23
C GLU A 663 25.47 30.17 9.25
N ASN A 664 24.83 30.42 10.38
CA ASN A 664 23.94 31.58 10.63
C ASN A 664 22.65 31.64 9.79
N MET A 665 22.15 30.51 9.28
CA MET A 665 20.83 30.46 8.64
C MET A 665 19.67 30.52 9.65
N HIS A 666 18.61 31.27 9.30
CA HIS A 666 17.34 31.23 10.00
C HIS A 666 16.43 30.13 9.44
N GLU A 667 15.54 29.59 10.28
CA GLU A 667 14.58 28.52 9.94
C GLU A 667 13.84 28.77 8.61
N LYS A 668 13.32 29.99 8.42
CA LYS A 668 12.61 30.38 7.18
C LYS A 668 13.47 30.23 5.92
N THR A 669 14.77 30.50 6.04
CA THR A 669 15.71 30.37 4.91
C THR A 669 15.95 28.90 4.57
N VAL A 670 16.06 28.04 5.59
CA VAL A 670 16.22 26.59 5.41
C VAL A 670 14.98 26.00 4.73
N ILE A 671 13.79 26.37 5.18
CA ILE A 671 12.52 25.95 4.56
C ILE A 671 12.44 26.41 3.09
N ALA A 672 12.81 27.66 2.80
CA ALA A 672 12.78 28.18 1.44
C ALA A 672 13.78 27.46 0.51
N GLN A 673 15.01 27.19 0.97
CA GLN A 673 15.99 26.42 0.19
C GLN A 673 15.53 24.98 -0.02
N ARG A 674 14.87 24.38 0.97
CA ARG A 674 14.31 23.03 0.84
C ARG A 674 13.24 22.96 -0.24
N HIS A 675 12.30 23.91 -0.27
CA HIS A 675 11.33 24.01 -1.35
C HIS A 675 11.97 24.12 -2.72
N ILE A 676 13.01 24.95 -2.85
CA ILE A 676 13.73 25.11 -4.12
C ILE A 676 14.39 23.79 -4.52
N HIS A 677 15.04 23.10 -3.59
CA HIS A 677 15.68 21.81 -3.84
C HIS A 677 14.66 20.77 -4.33
N ASP A 678 13.52 20.64 -3.65
CA ASP A 678 12.49 19.66 -3.97
C ASP A 678 11.86 19.94 -5.35
N GLU A 679 11.59 21.22 -5.68
CA GLU A 679 11.06 21.62 -7.00
C GLU A 679 12.07 21.35 -8.14
N ILE A 680 13.37 21.59 -7.90
CA ILE A 680 14.42 21.27 -8.88
C ILE A 680 14.49 19.76 -9.11
N GLN A 681 14.34 18.98 -8.05
CA GLN A 681 14.37 17.52 -8.12
C GLN A 681 13.14 16.99 -8.87
N GLU A 682 11.94 17.51 -8.61
CA GLU A 682 10.71 17.16 -9.32
C GLU A 682 10.78 17.48 -10.81
N ALA A 683 11.39 18.62 -11.18
CA ALA A 683 11.62 18.97 -12.58
C ALA A 683 12.63 18.03 -13.29
N GLY A 684 13.33 17.14 -12.57
CA GLY A 684 14.38 16.30 -13.14
C GLY A 684 15.71 17.05 -13.36
N GLY A 685 15.93 18.11 -12.57
CA GLY A 685 17.15 18.91 -12.58
C GLY A 685 16.97 20.33 -13.13
N ILE A 686 17.98 21.16 -12.90
CA ILE A 686 17.93 22.62 -13.15
C ILE A 686 17.61 22.95 -14.62
N LYS A 687 17.99 22.09 -15.57
CA LYS A 687 17.81 22.31 -17.01
C LYS A 687 16.35 22.23 -17.47
N ASN A 688 15.50 21.54 -16.72
CA ASN A 688 14.11 21.28 -17.10
C ASN A 688 13.12 22.28 -16.47
N ILE A 689 13.62 23.26 -15.71
CA ILE A 689 12.77 24.23 -15.01
C ILE A 689 12.33 25.32 -15.98
N HIS A 690 11.04 25.38 -16.26
CA HIS A 690 10.47 26.44 -17.08
C HIS A 690 10.37 27.76 -16.30
N ILE A 691 11.19 28.74 -16.67
CA ILE A 691 11.20 30.07 -16.05
C ILE A 691 9.90 30.81 -16.42
N SER A 692 8.96 30.87 -15.47
CA SER A 692 7.69 31.58 -15.67
C SER A 692 7.84 33.11 -15.58
N LYS A 693 6.97 33.86 -16.27
CA LYS A 693 6.90 35.32 -16.16
C LYS A 693 6.70 35.80 -14.71
N LYS A 694 5.93 35.04 -13.92
CA LYS A 694 5.72 35.31 -12.50
C LYS A 694 7.01 35.20 -11.68
N MET A 695 7.88 34.24 -11.99
CA MET A 695 9.19 34.12 -11.33
C MET A 695 10.08 35.33 -11.64
N LEU A 696 10.11 35.78 -12.91
CA LEU A 696 10.85 36.98 -13.31
C LEU A 696 10.35 38.23 -12.59
N ASP A 697 9.04 38.40 -12.49
CA ASP A 697 8.43 39.51 -11.74
C ASP A 697 8.70 39.39 -10.22
N TYR A 698 8.76 38.16 -9.70
CA TYR A 698 9.14 37.91 -8.31
C TYR A 698 10.58 38.32 -8.02
N VAL A 699 11.52 37.95 -8.89
CA VAL A 699 12.94 38.31 -8.77
C VAL A 699 13.13 39.82 -8.88
N ARG A 700 12.47 40.48 -9.85
CA ARG A 700 12.52 41.94 -10.01
C ARG A 700 12.06 42.68 -8.74
N GLY A 701 11.06 42.16 -8.04
CA GLY A 701 10.55 42.73 -6.78
C GLY A 701 11.30 42.31 -5.51
N ALA A 702 12.28 41.39 -5.59
CA ALA A 702 12.84 40.74 -4.40
C ALA A 702 13.51 41.73 -3.43
N ARG A 703 14.28 42.70 -3.95
CA ARG A 703 14.97 43.71 -3.13
C ARG A 703 13.99 44.60 -2.36
N LYS A 704 12.90 45.01 -3.00
CA LYS A 704 11.85 45.82 -2.35
C LYS A 704 11.20 45.04 -1.21
N ARG A 705 10.79 43.78 -1.46
CA ARG A 705 10.18 42.91 -0.43
C ARG A 705 11.14 42.61 0.72
N TYR A 706 12.43 42.48 0.45
CA TYR A 706 13.44 42.31 1.50
C TYR A 706 13.53 43.54 2.41
N HIS A 707 13.52 44.75 1.84
CA HIS A 707 13.49 45.97 2.63
C HIS A 707 12.20 46.10 3.46
N GLU A 708 11.03 45.81 2.88
CA GLU A 708 9.75 45.77 3.59
C GLU A 708 9.79 44.77 4.77
N TYR A 709 10.36 43.58 4.55
CA TYR A 709 10.54 42.58 5.60
C TYR A 709 11.47 43.07 6.73
N LEU A 710 12.57 43.74 6.40
CA LEU A 710 13.49 44.31 7.40
C LEU A 710 12.80 45.39 8.26
N GLU A 711 11.98 46.24 7.63
CA GLU A 711 11.19 47.25 8.35
C GLU A 711 10.17 46.62 9.29
N MET A 712 9.42 45.61 8.81
CA MET A 712 8.51 44.85 9.67
C MET A 712 9.23 44.21 10.85
N LYS A 713 10.38 43.56 10.62
CA LYS A 713 11.21 42.97 11.69
C LYS A 713 11.68 44.01 12.71
N LYS A 714 12.01 45.22 12.27
CA LYS A 714 12.40 46.32 13.15
C LYS A 714 11.21 46.79 14.01
N GLN A 715 10.03 46.90 13.42
CA GLN A 715 8.80 47.24 14.13
C GLN A 715 8.42 46.16 15.16
N GLU A 716 8.41 44.88 14.76
CA GLU A 716 8.15 43.75 15.66
C GLU A 716 9.11 43.71 16.85
N LYS A 717 10.40 44.00 16.62
CA LYS A 717 11.40 44.06 17.70
C LYS A 717 11.11 45.21 18.66
N SER A 718 10.81 46.40 18.12
CA SER A 718 10.44 47.57 18.93
C SER A 718 9.19 47.31 19.78
N GLU A 719 8.16 46.67 19.21
CA GLU A 719 6.95 46.29 19.96
C GLU A 719 7.24 45.25 21.04
N LYS A 720 8.06 44.23 20.73
CA LYS A 720 8.46 43.22 21.72
C LYS A 720 9.24 43.84 22.88
N ASP A 721 10.14 44.78 22.58
CA ASP A 721 10.92 45.48 23.60
C ASP A 721 10.02 46.38 24.47
N LYS A 722 9.04 47.07 23.86
CA LYS A 722 8.01 47.83 24.60
C LYS A 722 7.18 46.92 25.51
N LYS A 723 6.64 45.82 24.99
CA LYS A 723 5.87 44.83 25.78
C LYS A 723 6.70 44.23 26.91
N LYS A 724 8.00 43.96 26.68
CA LYS A 724 8.91 43.45 27.70
C LYS A 724 9.20 44.49 28.78
N ALA A 725 9.34 45.75 28.41
CA ALA A 725 9.50 46.85 29.36
C ALA A 725 8.24 47.06 30.21
N GLU A 726 7.04 47.02 29.60
CA GLU A 726 5.77 47.08 30.32
C GLU A 726 5.58 45.90 31.27
N LYS A 727 5.88 44.68 30.82
CA LYS A 727 5.83 43.49 31.67
C LYS A 727 6.74 43.63 32.90
N ARG A 728 7.98 44.13 32.71
CA ARG A 728 8.90 44.38 33.83
C ARG A 728 8.36 45.42 34.82
N LYS A 729 7.69 46.48 34.34
CA LYS A 729 7.06 47.47 35.21
C LYS A 729 5.91 46.87 36.03
N LEU A 730 5.07 46.05 35.40
CA LEU A 730 3.99 45.34 36.08
C LEU A 730 4.53 44.34 37.11
N ASP A 731 5.56 43.56 36.76
CA ASP A 731 6.18 42.60 37.68
C ASP A 731 6.75 43.29 38.93
N ILE A 732 7.33 44.49 38.79
CA ILE A 732 7.80 45.30 39.93
C ILE A 732 6.61 45.76 40.80
N GLN A 733 5.55 46.31 40.18
CA GLN A 733 4.36 46.74 40.91
C GLN A 733 3.67 45.59 41.66
N VAL A 734 3.58 44.41 41.04
CA VAL A 734 3.03 43.20 41.70
C VAL A 734 3.86 42.84 42.92
N LYS A 735 5.20 42.84 42.80
CA LYS A 735 6.09 42.51 43.90
C LYS A 735 6.01 43.51 45.07
N ASP A 736 5.87 44.79 44.76
CA ASP A 736 5.71 45.85 45.78
C ASP A 736 4.39 45.68 46.54
N LEU A 737 3.28 45.46 45.82
CA LEU A 737 1.96 45.22 46.42
C LEU A 737 1.89 43.91 47.21
N GLU A 738 2.54 42.84 46.75
CA GLU A 738 2.67 41.58 47.51
C GLU A 738 3.48 41.79 48.80
N GLY A 739 4.52 42.62 48.75
CA GLY A 739 5.30 43.04 49.91
C GLY A 739 4.46 43.80 50.93
N GLU A 740 3.66 44.77 50.49
CA GLU A 740 2.72 45.50 51.35
C GLU A 740 1.66 44.58 51.94
N ARG A 741 1.06 43.68 51.14
CA ARG A 741 0.10 42.69 51.62
C ARG A 741 0.69 41.82 52.73
N LYS A 742 1.93 41.38 52.58
CA LYS A 742 2.61 40.55 53.58
C LYS A 742 2.86 41.32 54.88
N LYS A 743 3.29 42.59 54.79
CA LYS A 743 3.45 43.46 55.97
C LYS A 743 2.13 43.69 56.70
N LEU A 744 1.05 43.96 55.97
CA LEU A 744 -0.29 44.11 56.53
C LEU A 744 -0.77 42.82 57.21
N MET A 745 -0.56 41.65 56.59
CA MET A 745 -0.94 40.36 57.14
C MET A 745 -0.19 40.04 58.44
N MET A 746 1.12 40.34 58.52
CA MET A 746 1.89 40.18 59.76
C MET A 746 1.36 41.11 60.87
N ALA A 747 1.10 42.38 60.54
CA ALA A 747 0.57 43.33 61.51
C ALA A 747 -0.84 42.96 62.01
N THR A 748 -1.68 42.34 61.18
CA THR A 748 -2.98 41.82 61.61
C THR A 748 -2.86 40.58 62.49
N GLU A 749 -1.89 39.69 62.22
CA GLU A 749 -1.66 38.49 63.03
C GLU A 749 -1.09 38.86 64.41
N GLU A 750 -0.13 39.79 64.46
CA GLU A 750 0.41 40.32 65.74
C GLU A 750 -0.70 40.93 66.61
N LYS A 751 -1.62 41.69 66.00
CA LYS A 751 -2.79 42.23 66.71
C LYS A 751 -3.73 41.11 67.18
N ARG A 752 -3.91 40.06 66.38
CA ARG A 752 -4.76 38.92 66.73
C ARG A 752 -4.17 38.14 67.92
N GLU A 753 -2.87 37.87 67.90
CA GLU A 753 -2.17 37.21 69.00
C GLU A 753 -2.26 38.03 70.29
N ALA A 754 -2.10 39.36 70.21
CA ALA A 754 -2.27 40.23 71.37
C ALA A 754 -3.69 40.13 71.97
N ILE A 755 -4.72 40.14 71.13
CA ILE A 755 -6.12 39.95 71.55
C ILE A 755 -6.34 38.56 72.17
N ASP A 756 -5.74 37.51 71.60
CA ASP A 756 -5.87 36.14 72.11
C ASP A 756 -5.21 35.98 73.50
N VAL A 757 -4.06 36.62 73.72
CA VAL A 757 -3.40 36.67 75.05
C VAL A 757 -4.30 37.38 76.07
N GLU A 758 -4.85 38.53 75.70
CA GLU A 758 -5.76 39.29 76.58
C GLU A 758 -7.04 38.48 76.89
N LEU A 759 -7.59 37.78 75.90
CA LEU A 759 -8.70 36.83 76.09
C LEU A 759 -8.34 35.68 77.01
N GLN A 760 -7.13 35.12 76.92
CA GLN A 760 -6.67 34.05 77.82
C GLN A 760 -6.50 34.55 79.25
N GLU A 761 -5.96 35.73 79.46
CA GLU A 761 -5.86 36.34 80.78
C GLU A 761 -7.24 36.60 81.40
N LEU A 762 -8.17 37.14 80.61
CA LEU A 762 -9.55 37.35 81.05
C LEU A 762 -10.25 36.02 81.36
N LYS A 763 -10.04 34.97 80.56
CA LYS A 763 -10.57 33.62 80.84
C LYS A 763 -9.96 33.00 82.10
N LYS A 764 -8.66 33.19 82.37
CA LYS A 764 -8.03 32.73 83.62
C LYS A 764 -8.61 33.47 84.84
N LYS A 765 -8.79 34.79 84.74
CA LYS A 765 -9.47 35.58 85.78
C LYS A 765 -10.91 35.12 85.98
N GLN A 766 -11.65 34.86 84.90
CA GLN A 766 -13.01 34.31 84.98
C GLN A 766 -13.03 32.93 85.65
N ALA A 767 -12.09 32.03 85.32
CA ALA A 767 -11.97 30.71 85.92
C ALA A 767 -11.56 30.74 87.40
N SER A 768 -10.92 31.83 87.87
CA SER A 768 -10.63 32.03 89.30
C SER A 768 -11.79 32.62 90.12
N LEU A 769 -12.86 33.05 89.44
CA LEU A 769 -14.07 33.60 90.04
C LEU A 769 -15.21 32.57 90.18
N TYR A 770 -15.03 31.38 89.60
CA TYR A 770 -15.88 30.19 89.78
C TYR A 770 -15.12 29.16 90.63
#